data_AF-A0ABD3RDI5-F1
#
_entry.id   AF-A0ABD3RDI5-F1
#
_cell.length_a   1.000
_cell.length_b   1.000
_cell.length_c   1.000
_cell.angle_alpha   90.00
_cell.angle_beta   90.00
_cell.angle_gamma   90.00
#
_symmetry.space_group_name_H-M   'P 1'
#
loop_
_entity.id
_entity.type
_entity.pdbx_description
1 polymer ?
#
loop_
_entity_poly.entity_id
_entity_poly.type
_entity_poly.pdbx_seq_one_letter_code
_entity_poly.pdbx_strand_id
1 'polypeptide(L)'
;MNPPSSPPSSLIRRRRYGPRRRMTTTTTTTTTMSRASSPSPSSIPLLPPPPLLHLLLLVIVVLPPPMMSPSFMKSNNAVDALAYAPNFITKIIERSTGLTPVGLLDVSSTTSSSSPTATGYDNDDDDDYGGGGGSTSTTTTADTNSYAVGMRTMINGPITTRFPPEPNGYLHLGHAKAVSFNFAVARAFPYPPPSTSSAAGGGVVGGGYLGGRCHMRLDDTNPSKEDEEYVRSILEDVRWIQRGTGGGWNAVIDDDEGGRGGGGGGETDDIADDDTGPWYGGVKKTSDYFSLMYDAAMYLIESGEAYVDELSPEQMREYRGTLTSPGVSSPYRDRSISENVELFRNMRAGMYPDGSYTLRAKIDMSSPNLNMRDPVLYRIKHESHQATGDAWCVYPMYDFSHPIADAIEGITHSLCTLEFEDHRPLYDWVAERMVRGNLVKCLPRQIEFSRLNLKYTVLSKRKLIRLVEENHVSGWDDPRMPTISGIRRRGFPPSAIRLFCERMGISKSDSNIDFGILEDCAREVLDEDCSRAFAILNPLKVTVTNCDGELENFEVPRHPKRPDLGHRVAPFGKSAYIERSDFFDLDGPEGRDNGGVPPAGFKRLLPGGRVRLKYAYVIRCDEVVRDAITNEPTELLCTMFPETRSGATPEGEARVKGIIQWVEASTCTKCRVMQYDRLFVAEEPGRESGDFTTDINKESLRVVEGVVVEPSVAKDAIDMIARIRNYGTGKKSVDKPYHADLAYQFERSGYFALDSSSTESDLVFNRVVTLKDTWNAAFSSMEGGNNKKVDHQPKIDQVEIGKQKSGGGGGGQAAILDDARRIALRAGTILEARPHPEAESLIICKLDCGDVDEHGQPTEPRTVVAGLAGKIPYDELVNRKVVCLTNLKPAKMRGVESTAMLLAASDGREGDDEIVQLLDVPTSVPNGELLSFEDMEPCEPDAMLKSKGALKVWDRVKARLRVNENGEVTYLDEDHDAVVRKILTSAGPVKAKSLRDCMIG
;
A
#
# COMPACT_ATOMS: atom_id res chain seq x y z
N MET A 1 -49.88 30.26 25.82
CA MET A 1 -50.76 29.45 26.71
C MET A 1 -49.88 28.79 27.77
N ASN A 2 -50.43 28.45 28.94
CA ASN A 2 -49.60 28.05 30.08
C ASN A 2 -49.10 26.58 30.03
N PRO A 3 -47.92 26.28 30.61
CA PRO A 3 -47.00 25.34 29.95
C PRO A 3 -46.51 24.14 30.81
N PRO A 4 -45.32 24.08 31.47
CA PRO A 4 -44.55 22.83 31.49
C PRO A 4 -44.19 22.33 32.91
N SER A 5 -43.41 21.24 33.00
CA SER A 5 -42.58 20.96 34.18
C SER A 5 -41.33 20.13 33.85
N SER A 6 -40.17 20.80 33.83
CA SER A 6 -38.84 20.19 33.93
C SER A 6 -38.50 19.91 35.43
N PRO A 7 -37.34 19.31 35.79
CA PRO A 7 -37.11 18.75 37.14
C PRO A 7 -36.51 19.74 38.15
N PRO A 8 -36.45 19.35 39.44
CA PRO A 8 -35.41 19.74 40.39
C PRO A 8 -34.56 18.51 40.79
N SER A 9 -33.22 18.47 40.78
CA SER A 9 -32.18 19.39 41.30
C SER A 9 -31.79 19.18 42.78
N SER A 10 -30.58 18.64 42.99
CA SER A 10 -29.59 18.97 44.03
C SER A 10 -30.00 19.54 45.41
N LEU A 11 -29.59 18.86 46.50
CA LEU A 11 -29.26 19.45 47.82
C LEU A 11 -28.25 18.52 48.56
N ILE A 12 -26.94 18.81 48.55
CA ILE A 12 -26.18 19.62 49.53
C ILE A 12 -26.23 19.12 51.01
N ARG A 13 -25.16 18.44 51.45
CA ARG A 13 -24.39 18.69 52.71
C ARG A 13 -23.23 17.69 52.82
N ARG A 14 -21.97 18.08 52.59
CA ARG A 14 -21.02 18.70 53.56
C ARG A 14 -20.96 18.01 54.94
N ARG A 15 -19.82 17.35 55.23
CA ARG A 15 -19.04 17.52 56.48
C ARG A 15 -17.57 17.07 56.28
N ARG A 16 -16.63 18.01 56.42
CA ARG A 16 -15.21 17.72 56.71
C ARG A 16 -14.99 17.83 58.22
N TYR A 17 -14.16 16.97 58.81
CA TYR A 17 -13.31 17.28 59.98
C TYR A 17 -12.21 16.22 60.11
N GLY A 18 -10.96 16.66 60.33
CA GLY A 18 -9.88 15.85 60.93
C GLY A 18 -9.63 16.32 62.38
N PRO A 19 -8.40 16.24 62.96
CA PRO A 19 -7.12 15.80 62.38
C PRO A 19 -6.21 14.99 63.37
N ARG A 20 -4.89 14.92 63.09
CA ARG A 20 -3.73 14.45 63.93
C ARG A 20 -3.47 12.92 63.94
N ARG A 21 -2.24 12.44 63.62
CA ARG A 21 -0.93 12.43 64.37
C ARG A 21 -0.96 11.45 65.58
N ARG A 22 0.07 10.64 65.88
CA ARG A 22 1.51 10.66 65.53
C ARG A 22 2.18 9.28 65.79
N MET A 23 3.48 9.18 65.45
CA MET A 23 4.58 8.39 66.08
C MET A 23 5.14 7.16 65.34
N THR A 24 6.38 6.85 65.72
CA THR A 24 7.46 6.17 64.98
C THR A 24 8.37 5.43 65.97
N THR A 25 9.06 4.38 65.52
CA THR A 25 10.23 3.81 66.22
C THR A 25 11.31 3.39 65.21
N THR A 26 12.55 3.23 65.69
CA THR A 26 13.75 3.48 64.88
C THR A 26 14.84 2.41 65.02
N THR A 27 15.56 2.19 63.92
CA THR A 27 16.91 1.62 63.69
C THR A 27 17.81 1.26 64.88
N THR A 28 18.58 0.17 64.73
CA THR A 28 19.88 -0.06 65.42
C THR A 28 20.94 -0.57 64.41
N THR A 29 22.23 -0.30 64.65
CA THR A 29 23.34 -0.44 63.66
C THR A 29 24.65 -0.91 64.31
N THR A 30 25.44 -1.82 63.70
CA THR A 30 26.81 -2.16 64.20
C THR A 30 27.79 -2.81 63.18
N THR A 31 28.75 -2.01 62.67
CA THR A 31 30.22 -2.14 62.90
C THR A 31 31.07 -3.39 62.45
N THR A 32 31.69 -3.29 61.26
CA THR A 32 33.13 -3.50 60.84
C THR A 32 34.02 -4.74 61.16
N MET A 33 35.04 -4.95 60.27
CA MET A 33 36.36 -5.65 60.43
C MET A 33 36.44 -7.21 60.29
N SER A 34 37.55 -7.88 59.90
CA SER A 34 38.74 -7.53 59.05
C SER A 34 39.68 -8.74 58.71
N ARG A 35 40.31 -8.74 57.52
CA ARG A 35 41.71 -9.12 57.11
C ARG A 35 42.39 -10.51 57.45
N ALA A 36 43.00 -11.12 56.41
CA ALA A 36 44.11 -12.13 56.37
C ALA A 36 43.81 -13.61 56.81
N SER A 37 44.51 -14.68 56.40
CA SER A 37 45.96 -14.85 56.05
C SER A 37 46.28 -16.03 55.07
N SER A 38 47.55 -16.49 54.98
CA SER A 38 48.19 -17.35 53.93
C SER A 38 48.54 -18.80 54.43
N PRO A 39 49.37 -19.71 53.80
CA PRO A 39 50.70 -19.55 53.13
C PRO A 39 51.01 -20.46 51.88
N SER A 40 52.30 -20.53 51.48
CA SER A 40 52.94 -21.25 50.32
C SER A 40 53.72 -22.54 50.75
N PRO A 41 54.78 -23.12 50.07
CA PRO A 41 55.97 -22.59 49.31
C PRO A 41 56.03 -23.12 47.84
N SER A 42 57.15 -23.51 47.16
CA SER A 42 58.37 -22.82 46.57
C SER A 42 58.69 -23.53 45.20
N SER A 43 59.80 -23.47 44.43
CA SER A 43 61.16 -22.83 44.35
C SER A 43 61.64 -22.98 42.86
N ILE A 44 62.44 -22.14 42.15
CA ILE A 44 63.72 -21.39 42.37
C ILE A 44 65.00 -22.25 42.17
N PRO A 45 66.05 -21.87 41.37
CA PRO A 45 66.14 -21.02 40.14
C PRO A 45 67.23 -21.48 39.09
N LEU A 46 67.51 -20.72 38.00
CA LEU A 46 68.86 -20.20 37.57
C LEU A 46 68.87 -19.48 36.17
N LEU A 47 70.01 -18.87 35.79
CA LEU A 47 70.18 -17.84 34.73
C LEU A 47 71.32 -18.16 33.67
N PRO A 48 72.01 -17.21 32.96
CA PRO A 48 71.67 -16.63 31.63
C PRO A 48 72.91 -16.56 30.64
N PRO A 49 73.08 -15.60 29.67
CA PRO A 49 72.25 -15.05 28.58
C PRO A 49 72.84 -15.26 27.12
N PRO A 50 73.16 -14.25 26.26
CA PRO A 50 72.43 -13.94 24.99
C PRO A 50 73.38 -13.84 23.73
N PRO A 51 73.10 -13.14 22.59
CA PRO A 51 71.88 -12.41 22.14
C PRO A 51 71.44 -12.58 20.65
N LEU A 52 70.22 -12.10 20.33
CA LEU A 52 70.00 -10.95 19.40
C LEU A 52 68.49 -10.52 19.31
N LEU A 53 68.24 -9.24 19.63
CA LEU A 53 67.04 -8.39 19.41
C LEU A 53 65.65 -8.73 20.06
N HIS A 54 64.86 -7.65 20.21
CA HIS A 54 63.58 -7.46 20.92
C HIS A 54 62.86 -6.24 20.26
N LEU A 55 61.58 -5.87 20.50
CA LEU A 55 60.51 -6.24 21.46
C LEU A 55 59.16 -6.33 20.65
N LEU A 56 57.88 -6.27 21.07
CA LEU A 56 57.08 -6.04 22.31
C LEU A 56 55.70 -6.71 22.01
N LEU A 57 55.22 -7.72 22.75
CA LEU A 57 54.25 -7.69 23.88
C LEU A 57 52.90 -6.97 23.59
N LEU A 58 51.73 -7.38 24.12
CA LEU A 58 51.45 -8.17 25.34
C LEU A 58 50.17 -9.05 25.19
N VAL A 59 49.96 -10.06 26.04
CA VAL A 59 48.84 -11.05 25.98
C VAL A 59 48.23 -11.30 27.38
N ILE A 60 46.89 -11.48 27.48
CA ILE A 60 46.18 -12.13 28.60
C ILE A 60 44.99 -12.96 28.07
N VAL A 61 44.67 -14.08 28.73
CA VAL A 61 43.50 -14.96 28.50
C VAL A 61 42.98 -15.48 29.85
N VAL A 62 41.66 -15.75 30.01
CA VAL A 62 41.00 -16.84 30.82
C VAL A 62 39.58 -16.47 31.36
N LEU A 63 38.56 -17.19 30.84
CA LEU A 63 37.26 -17.67 31.43
C LEU A 63 36.17 -16.72 32.06
N PRO A 64 34.87 -17.17 32.11
CA PRO A 64 33.67 -16.40 32.52
C PRO A 64 33.19 -16.71 33.99
N PRO A 65 32.02 -16.28 34.54
CA PRO A 65 30.84 -15.56 33.98
C PRO A 65 30.44 -14.30 34.81
N PRO A 66 29.20 -13.70 34.78
CA PRO A 66 27.87 -14.30 35.03
C PRO A 66 26.79 -13.98 33.96
N MET A 67 25.58 -14.52 34.13
CA MET A 67 24.40 -14.20 33.30
C MET A 67 23.81 -12.82 33.61
N MET A 68 23.35 -12.09 32.58
CA MET A 68 22.36 -11.00 32.71
C MET A 68 21.18 -11.26 31.74
N SER A 69 20.01 -10.68 32.05
CA SER A 69 18.72 -11.09 31.48
C SER A 69 18.54 -10.73 29.98
N PRO A 70 17.83 -11.56 29.19
CA PRO A 70 17.54 -11.32 27.77
C PRO A 70 16.41 -10.29 27.55
N SER A 71 16.55 -9.10 28.15
CA SER A 71 15.54 -8.03 28.13
C SER A 71 15.99 -6.78 27.37
N PHE A 72 17.16 -6.81 26.71
CA PHE A 72 17.76 -5.65 26.02
C PHE A 72 18.04 -5.90 24.52
N MET A 73 17.44 -6.94 23.94
CA MET A 73 17.50 -7.28 22.50
C MET A 73 16.10 -7.59 21.94
N LYS A 74 15.09 -6.82 22.38
CA LYS A 74 13.70 -6.88 21.88
C LYS A 74 13.11 -5.49 21.61
N SER A 75 13.97 -4.56 21.15
CA SER A 75 13.59 -3.18 20.78
C SER A 75 14.04 -2.78 19.36
N ASN A 76 14.46 -3.75 18.54
CA ASN A 76 14.34 -3.58 17.09
C ASN A 76 12.86 -3.78 16.75
N ASN A 77 12.09 -2.69 16.85
CA ASN A 77 10.75 -2.63 16.28
C ASN A 77 10.84 -3.01 14.78
N ALA A 78 9.85 -3.75 14.30
CA ALA A 78 9.72 -4.01 12.87
C ALA A 78 9.41 -2.68 12.17
N VAL A 79 10.45 -2.04 11.62
CA VAL A 79 10.27 -0.96 10.65
C VAL A 79 9.68 -1.61 9.41
N ASP A 80 8.39 -1.37 9.19
CA ASP A 80 7.62 -1.91 8.07
C ASP A 80 8.37 -1.63 6.77
N ALA A 81 8.88 -2.67 6.10
CA ALA A 81 9.60 -2.55 4.82
C ALA A 81 8.62 -2.32 3.65
N LEU A 82 7.65 -1.42 3.86
CA LEU A 82 6.64 -1.00 2.90
C LEU A 82 7.30 -0.14 1.83
N ALA A 83 7.73 -0.82 0.77
CA ALA A 83 8.58 -0.28 -0.28
C ALA A 83 7.83 0.62 -1.27
N TYR A 84 7.36 1.77 -0.78
CA TYR A 84 7.52 2.99 -1.55
C TYR A 84 9.03 3.22 -1.74
N ALA A 85 9.62 2.55 -2.71
CA ALA A 85 11.02 2.71 -3.06
C ALA A 85 11.29 4.21 -3.23
N PRO A 86 12.32 4.80 -2.60
CA PRO A 86 12.61 6.22 -2.75
C PRO A 86 12.69 6.62 -4.23
N ASN A 87 13.32 5.77 -5.04
CA ASN A 87 13.40 5.86 -6.50
C ASN A 87 12.06 5.98 -7.23
N PHE A 88 10.94 5.46 -6.68
CA PHE A 88 9.60 5.60 -7.28
C PHE A 88 9.01 6.97 -6.98
N ILE A 89 8.99 7.42 -5.72
CA ILE A 89 8.48 8.76 -5.38
C ILE A 89 9.39 9.85 -5.96
N THR A 90 10.71 9.68 -5.91
CA THR A 90 11.68 10.56 -6.58
C THR A 90 11.37 10.67 -8.07
N LYS A 91 11.22 9.56 -8.80
CA LYS A 91 10.85 9.60 -10.22
C LYS A 91 9.46 10.18 -10.49
N ILE A 92 8.51 10.10 -9.55
CA ILE A 92 7.21 10.79 -9.66
C ILE A 92 7.37 12.30 -9.52
N ILE A 93 8.11 12.78 -8.52
CA ILE A 93 8.35 14.22 -8.31
C ILE A 93 9.18 14.77 -9.48
N GLU A 94 10.23 14.08 -9.92
CA GLU A 94 11.03 14.44 -11.09
C GLU A 94 10.21 14.51 -12.37
N ARG A 95 9.40 13.48 -12.68
CA ARG A 95 8.54 13.47 -13.88
C ARG A 95 7.40 14.50 -13.84
N SER A 96 6.97 14.94 -12.66
CA SER A 96 5.86 15.90 -12.53
C SER A 96 6.30 17.36 -12.35
N THR A 97 7.52 17.60 -11.87
CA THR A 97 8.04 18.96 -11.59
C THR A 97 9.28 19.34 -12.40
N GLY A 98 10.00 18.36 -12.96
CA GLY A 98 11.32 18.56 -13.56
C GLY A 98 12.46 18.71 -12.54
N LEU A 99 12.21 18.45 -11.25
CA LEU A 99 13.15 18.67 -10.14
C LEU A 99 13.41 17.39 -9.33
N THR A 100 14.68 17.07 -9.08
CA THR A 100 15.08 16.04 -8.11
C THR A 100 14.82 16.53 -6.68
N PRO A 101 14.17 15.74 -5.81
CA PRO A 101 13.95 16.11 -4.41
C PRO A 101 15.29 16.22 -3.66
N VAL A 102 15.58 17.42 -3.13
CA VAL A 102 16.73 17.64 -2.24
C VAL A 102 16.45 16.89 -0.92
N GLY A 103 17.14 15.77 -0.71
CA GLY A 103 16.88 14.87 0.41
C GLY A 103 17.63 13.54 0.32
N LEU A 104 17.91 13.03 -0.89
CA LEU A 104 19.03 12.11 -1.06
C LEU A 104 20.33 12.91 -0.86
N LEU A 105 21.08 12.57 0.19
CA LEU A 105 22.51 12.87 0.23
C LEU A 105 23.21 11.98 -0.80
N ASP A 106 23.89 12.59 -1.76
CA ASP A 106 24.82 11.88 -2.61
C ASP A 106 26.09 11.56 -1.80
N VAL A 107 26.17 10.32 -1.30
CA VAL A 107 27.31 9.81 -0.52
C VAL A 107 28.38 9.19 -1.44
N SER A 108 28.38 9.52 -2.74
CA SER A 108 29.27 8.90 -3.75
C SER A 108 30.38 9.81 -4.32
N SER A 109 30.51 11.08 -3.87
CA SER A 109 31.44 12.04 -4.49
C SER A 109 32.46 12.74 -3.56
N THR A 110 33.10 12.02 -2.62
CA THR A 110 34.34 12.53 -1.95
C THR A 110 35.48 11.50 -1.86
N THR A 111 35.75 10.75 -2.93
CA THR A 111 37.07 10.10 -3.10
C THR A 111 38.14 11.16 -3.39
N SER A 112 39.10 11.31 -2.49
CA SER A 112 40.17 12.31 -2.57
C SER A 112 41.05 12.20 -3.82
N SER A 113 41.20 13.28 -4.59
CA SER A 113 42.34 13.43 -5.51
C SER A 113 42.74 14.91 -5.76
N SER A 114 44.05 15.15 -5.71
CA SER A 114 44.82 16.28 -6.28
C SER A 114 44.22 17.70 -6.28
N SER A 115 44.68 18.52 -5.33
CA SER A 115 44.63 19.99 -5.42
C SER A 115 45.49 20.53 -6.57
N PRO A 116 45.06 21.56 -7.32
CA PRO A 116 45.95 22.47 -8.03
C PRO A 116 46.71 23.35 -7.02
N THR A 117 47.96 23.70 -7.33
CA THR A 117 48.81 24.51 -6.45
C THR A 117 48.38 25.99 -6.41
N ALA A 118 48.21 26.54 -5.22
CA ALA A 118 48.19 27.98 -5.03
C ALA A 118 49.63 28.55 -5.05
N THR A 119 49.90 29.44 -6.01
CA THR A 119 51.00 30.41 -5.95
C THR A 119 50.36 31.79 -5.92
N GLY A 120 50.43 32.47 -4.78
CA GLY A 120 49.72 33.73 -4.57
C GLY A 120 50.43 34.94 -5.17
N TYR A 121 49.80 36.11 -4.98
CA TYR A 121 50.47 37.38 -4.77
C TYR A 121 49.73 38.14 -3.67
N ASP A 122 50.47 38.97 -2.94
CA ASP A 122 49.99 39.73 -1.79
C ASP A 122 49.20 41.00 -2.16
N ASN A 123 48.71 41.64 -1.11
CA ASN A 123 47.99 42.91 -1.03
C ASN A 123 48.61 44.07 -1.86
N ASP A 124 47.79 45.05 -2.28
CA ASP A 124 47.75 46.39 -1.65
C ASP A 124 46.71 47.33 -2.34
N ASP A 125 46.13 48.23 -1.54
CA ASP A 125 45.62 49.61 -1.74
C ASP A 125 44.90 50.13 -3.03
N ASP A 126 43.72 50.73 -2.78
CA ASP A 126 43.19 52.05 -3.22
C ASP A 126 42.88 52.49 -4.69
N ASP A 127 41.95 53.47 -4.73
CA ASP A 127 41.67 54.55 -5.70
C ASP A 127 41.20 54.32 -7.18
N ASP A 128 39.87 54.51 -7.35
CA ASP A 128 39.20 55.60 -8.12
C ASP A 128 39.41 55.82 -9.66
N TYR A 129 38.41 56.46 -10.28
CA TYR A 129 38.25 56.88 -11.70
C TYR A 129 38.27 55.78 -12.80
N GLY A 130 37.46 55.84 -13.87
CA GLY A 130 36.41 56.80 -14.23
C GLY A 130 36.32 57.04 -15.75
N GLY A 131 35.16 56.76 -16.38
CA GLY A 131 34.90 56.95 -17.83
C GLY A 131 35.37 55.77 -18.72
N GLY A 132 34.81 55.50 -19.91
CA GLY A 132 33.79 56.20 -20.72
C GLY A 132 34.33 56.51 -22.14
N GLY A 133 33.63 56.31 -23.25
CA GLY A 133 32.28 55.74 -23.50
C GLY A 133 31.90 55.85 -25.00
N GLY A 134 30.62 55.57 -25.35
CA GLY A 134 30.06 55.66 -26.71
C GLY A 134 29.98 54.31 -27.46
N SER A 135 29.04 54.06 -28.38
CA SER A 135 28.03 54.95 -29.01
C SER A 135 26.70 54.23 -29.30
N THR A 136 25.61 55.00 -29.39
CA THR A 136 24.22 54.65 -29.77
C THR A 136 24.11 53.98 -31.17
N SER A 137 23.11 53.16 -31.50
CA SER A 137 21.66 53.50 -31.42
C SER A 137 20.67 52.34 -31.65
N THR A 138 19.55 52.39 -30.91
CA THR A 138 18.14 52.06 -31.24
C THR A 138 17.78 50.82 -32.10
N THR A 139 17.06 49.85 -31.51
CA THR A 139 15.63 49.51 -31.81
C THR A 139 15.11 48.42 -30.82
N THR A 140 13.79 48.35 -30.62
CA THR A 140 13.06 47.57 -29.59
C THR A 140 13.07 46.04 -29.73
N THR A 141 13.24 45.36 -28.59
CA THR A 141 12.33 44.29 -28.09
C THR A 141 12.37 44.25 -26.55
N ALA A 142 11.43 43.56 -25.91
CA ALA A 142 11.31 43.50 -24.45
C ALA A 142 12.23 42.43 -23.82
N ASP A 143 12.66 42.66 -22.57
CA ASP A 143 12.94 41.57 -21.59
C ASP A 143 13.12 42.10 -20.14
N THR A 144 12.03 42.53 -19.50
CA THR A 144 12.02 42.84 -18.06
C THR A 144 11.86 41.55 -17.23
N ASN A 145 12.89 40.69 -17.20
CA ASN A 145 12.79 39.38 -16.55
C ASN A 145 14.03 38.94 -15.73
N SER A 146 14.93 39.88 -15.37
CA SER A 146 16.14 39.57 -14.58
C SER A 146 15.90 39.34 -13.08
N TYR A 147 14.71 39.66 -12.55
CA TYR A 147 14.38 39.50 -11.12
C TYR A 147 13.63 38.20 -10.78
N ALA A 148 13.12 37.46 -11.78
CA ALA A 148 12.37 36.21 -11.56
C ALA A 148 13.26 34.95 -11.47
N VAL A 149 14.55 35.05 -11.83
CA VAL A 149 15.47 33.90 -11.92
C VAL A 149 16.06 33.51 -10.55
N GLY A 150 16.10 34.43 -9.59
CA GLY A 150 16.80 34.25 -8.29
C GLY A 150 16.04 33.49 -7.19
N MET A 151 14.80 33.04 -7.42
CA MET A 151 13.96 32.37 -6.41
C MET A 151 13.45 30.97 -6.84
N ARG A 152 14.14 30.31 -7.77
CA ARG A 152 13.72 29.02 -8.34
C ARG A 152 14.47 27.79 -7.82
N THR A 153 15.30 27.94 -6.77
CA THR A 153 16.20 26.90 -6.28
C THR A 153 16.10 26.67 -4.78
N MET A 154 16.16 25.38 -4.39
CA MET A 154 16.11 24.81 -3.03
C MET A 154 14.76 24.86 -2.30
N ILE A 155 14.25 23.66 -1.98
CA ILE A 155 13.26 23.45 -0.92
C ILE A 155 14.03 23.52 0.41
N ASN A 156 13.99 24.68 1.08
CA ASN A 156 14.68 24.89 2.34
C ASN A 156 13.91 24.29 3.54
N GLY A 157 13.91 22.96 3.65
CA GLY A 157 13.35 22.24 4.79
C GLY A 157 12.84 20.83 4.46
N PRO A 158 12.28 20.11 5.44
CA PRO A 158 11.66 18.80 5.23
C PRO A 158 10.48 18.88 4.26
N ILE A 159 10.31 17.84 3.43
CA ILE A 159 9.11 17.68 2.61
C ILE A 159 7.88 17.73 3.51
N THR A 160 6.92 18.60 3.19
CA THR A 160 5.72 18.81 3.98
C THR A 160 4.51 18.68 3.05
N THR A 161 3.61 17.77 3.40
CA THR A 161 2.39 17.41 2.66
C THR A 161 1.17 17.55 3.59
N ARG A 162 -0.04 17.37 3.05
CA ARG A 162 -1.29 17.38 3.83
C ARG A 162 -2.37 16.55 3.16
N PHE A 163 -3.22 15.93 3.97
CA PHE A 163 -4.52 15.40 3.53
C PHE A 163 -5.63 16.39 3.94
N PRO A 164 -6.30 17.07 2.99
CA PRO A 164 -7.29 18.12 3.27
C PRO A 164 -8.72 17.76 2.79
N PRO A 165 -9.42 16.77 3.37
CA PRO A 165 -10.79 16.46 2.99
C PRO A 165 -11.80 17.53 3.47
N GLU A 166 -12.79 17.83 2.62
CA GLU A 166 -14.04 18.47 3.07
C GLU A 166 -14.81 17.51 4.00
N PRO A 167 -15.24 17.92 5.21
CA PRO A 167 -15.97 17.08 6.15
C PRO A 167 -17.46 16.98 5.82
N ASN A 168 -17.78 16.54 4.60
CA ASN A 168 -19.13 16.45 4.03
C ASN A 168 -19.55 15.04 3.55
N GLY A 169 -18.87 14.01 4.06
CA GLY A 169 -19.16 12.61 3.77
C GLY A 169 -18.03 11.69 4.20
N TYR A 170 -18.33 10.39 4.32
CA TYR A 170 -17.37 9.35 4.68
C TYR A 170 -16.23 9.21 3.66
N LEU A 171 -15.05 8.76 4.12
CA LEU A 171 -13.95 8.41 3.23
C LEU A 171 -14.26 7.11 2.47
N HIS A 172 -13.64 6.95 1.30
CA HIS A 172 -13.76 5.77 0.44
C HIS A 172 -12.43 5.42 -0.22
N LEU A 173 -12.31 4.28 -0.92
CA LEU A 173 -11.06 3.78 -1.50
C LEU A 173 -10.28 4.83 -2.34
N GLY A 174 -10.97 5.70 -3.08
CA GLY A 174 -10.33 6.85 -3.74
C GLY A 174 -9.61 7.83 -2.80
N HIS A 175 -10.15 8.08 -1.60
CA HIS A 175 -9.47 8.82 -0.55
C HIS A 175 -8.31 8.02 0.06
N ALA A 176 -8.41 6.69 0.16
CA ALA A 176 -7.28 5.87 0.63
C ALA A 176 -6.04 6.02 -0.25
N LYS A 177 -6.18 6.14 -1.59
CA LYS A 177 -5.06 6.47 -2.48
C LYS A 177 -4.36 7.77 -2.04
N ALA A 178 -5.13 8.84 -1.78
CA ALA A 178 -4.61 10.13 -1.35
C ALA A 178 -3.99 10.09 0.07
N VAL A 179 -4.61 9.37 1.01
CA VAL A 179 -4.12 9.18 2.40
C VAL A 179 -2.85 8.34 2.43
N SER A 180 -2.80 7.22 1.73
CA SER A 180 -1.59 6.40 1.64
C SER A 180 -0.45 7.18 0.97
N PHE A 181 -0.73 7.92 -0.11
CA PHE A 181 0.31 8.66 -0.84
C PHE A 181 0.90 9.83 -0.04
N ASN A 182 0.10 10.77 0.50
CA ASN A 182 0.63 11.93 1.24
C ASN A 182 1.49 11.49 2.44
N PHE A 183 1.01 10.55 3.26
CA PHE A 183 1.73 10.07 4.43
C PHE A 183 2.96 9.21 4.06
N ALA A 184 2.95 8.51 2.93
CA ALA A 184 4.13 7.80 2.42
C ALA A 184 5.21 8.77 1.91
N VAL A 185 4.83 9.80 1.15
CA VAL A 185 5.74 10.88 0.70
C VAL A 185 6.41 11.56 1.90
N ALA A 186 5.65 11.85 2.96
CA ALA A 186 6.21 12.41 4.19
C ALA A 186 7.24 11.47 4.87
N ARG A 187 6.93 10.17 4.99
CA ARG A 187 7.86 9.19 5.61
C ARG A 187 9.12 8.92 4.77
N ALA A 188 9.01 8.92 3.45
CA ALA A 188 10.09 8.49 2.55
C ALA A 188 11.28 9.46 2.47
N PHE A 189 11.12 10.72 2.89
CA PHE A 189 12.15 11.77 2.81
C PHE A 189 12.45 12.36 4.20
N PRO A 190 13.22 11.67 5.05
CA PRO A 190 13.70 12.20 6.32
C PRO A 190 14.73 13.32 6.08
N TYR A 191 14.59 14.45 6.79
CA TYR A 191 15.49 15.58 6.68
C TYR A 191 16.57 15.52 7.78
N PRO A 192 17.87 15.62 7.45
CA PRO A 192 18.92 15.65 8.46
C PRO A 192 18.81 16.91 9.32
N PRO A 193 19.08 16.85 10.63
CA PRO A 193 19.08 18.05 11.47
C PRO A 193 20.17 19.02 10.96
N PRO A 194 19.93 20.34 10.94
CA PRO A 194 20.94 21.31 10.52
C PRO A 194 22.15 21.21 11.43
N SER A 195 23.35 21.17 10.85
CA SER A 195 24.61 21.02 11.59
C SER A 195 24.86 22.23 12.49
N THR A 196 24.62 22.09 13.80
CA THR A 196 24.76 23.17 14.79
C THR A 196 26.22 23.49 15.09
N SER A 197 26.87 24.23 14.19
CA SER A 197 28.29 24.61 14.27
C SER A 197 28.58 25.73 15.29
N SER A 198 27.98 25.70 16.49
CA SER A 198 28.37 26.55 17.64
C SER A 198 27.68 26.14 18.95
N ALA A 199 28.19 25.11 19.64
CA ALA A 199 27.83 24.83 21.04
C ALA A 199 29.01 24.20 21.81
N ALA A 200 29.88 25.03 22.38
CA ALA A 200 31.05 24.57 23.13
C ALA A 200 30.68 24.14 24.55
N GLY A 201 30.26 22.88 24.71
CA GLY A 201 30.24 22.17 25.99
C GLY A 201 28.85 21.79 26.52
N GLY A 202 28.63 20.48 26.71
CA GLY A 202 27.54 19.94 27.54
C GLY A 202 26.53 19.06 26.80
N GLY A 203 26.65 17.74 26.98
CA GLY A 203 25.57 16.77 26.72
C GLY A 203 25.29 16.43 25.25
N VAL A 204 25.61 15.19 24.84
CA VAL A 204 25.05 14.62 23.60
C VAL A 204 23.62 14.17 23.88
N VAL A 205 22.65 15.04 23.59
CA VAL A 205 21.25 14.65 23.41
C VAL A 205 21.11 14.12 21.98
N GLY A 206 20.38 13.02 21.79
CA GLY A 206 20.31 12.32 20.50
C GLY A 206 19.69 13.16 19.39
N GLY A 207 20.51 13.63 18.44
CA GLY A 207 20.05 14.36 17.25
C GLY A 207 19.35 13.43 16.25
N GLY A 208 18.05 13.22 16.44
CA GLY A 208 17.22 12.48 15.48
C GLY A 208 17.04 13.22 14.15
N TYR A 209 16.87 12.46 13.07
CA TYR A 209 16.43 13.00 11.78
C TYR A 209 15.01 13.54 11.90
N LEU A 210 14.77 14.75 11.41
CA LEU A 210 13.43 15.34 11.36
C LEU A 210 12.71 14.79 10.13
N GLY A 211 11.81 13.82 10.32
CA GLY A 211 11.02 13.26 9.22
C GLY A 211 10.29 14.32 8.39
N GLY A 212 10.14 14.07 7.08
CA GLY A 212 9.15 14.78 6.27
C GLY A 212 7.77 14.67 6.91
N ARG A 213 6.91 15.68 6.75
CA ARG A 213 5.69 15.88 7.54
C ARG A 213 4.44 15.68 6.70
N CYS A 214 3.38 15.16 7.32
CA CYS A 214 2.02 15.15 6.75
C CYS A 214 1.04 15.77 7.74
N HIS A 215 0.41 16.88 7.38
CA HIS A 215 -0.66 17.49 8.18
C HIS A 215 -2.02 16.83 7.89
N MET A 216 -2.90 16.89 8.88
CA MET A 216 -4.33 16.64 8.72
C MET A 216 -5.04 17.99 8.72
N ARG A 217 -5.72 18.35 7.63
CA ARG A 217 -6.57 19.55 7.54
C ARG A 217 -8.01 19.15 7.25
N LEU A 218 -8.97 19.86 7.81
CA LEU A 218 -10.36 19.85 7.38
C LEU A 218 -10.57 21.06 6.46
N ASP A 219 -11.09 20.85 5.24
CA ASP A 219 -11.47 21.96 4.35
C ASP A 219 -12.92 22.39 4.69
N ASP A 220 -13.04 23.04 5.85
CA ASP A 220 -14.28 23.58 6.43
C ASP A 220 -14.48 25.03 5.97
N THR A 221 -14.90 25.18 4.72
CA THR A 221 -15.12 26.47 4.04
C THR A 221 -16.58 26.70 3.62
N ASN A 222 -17.51 25.81 4.01
CA ASN A 222 -18.87 25.80 3.50
C ASN A 222 -19.90 25.25 4.54
N PRO A 223 -20.44 26.10 5.42
CA PRO A 223 -21.10 25.69 6.67
C PRO A 223 -22.25 24.68 6.53
N SER A 224 -23.07 24.76 5.48
CA SER A 224 -24.25 23.88 5.27
C SER A 224 -23.95 22.43 4.88
N LYS A 225 -22.69 22.05 4.62
CA LYS A 225 -22.35 20.67 4.22
C LYS A 225 -21.54 19.91 5.27
N GLU A 226 -21.22 20.54 6.36
CA GLU A 226 -20.29 20.03 7.35
C GLU A 226 -21.08 19.27 8.43
N ASP A 227 -20.57 18.12 8.90
CA ASP A 227 -21.12 17.39 10.04
C ASP A 227 -19.98 16.85 10.93
N GLU A 228 -20.15 16.95 12.24
CA GLU A 228 -19.19 16.42 13.21
C GLU A 228 -19.15 14.87 13.18
N GLU A 229 -20.18 14.20 12.67
CA GLU A 229 -20.11 12.78 12.26
C GLU A 229 -19.02 12.54 11.21
N TYR A 230 -18.99 13.33 10.14
CA TYR A 230 -18.00 13.19 9.08
C TYR A 230 -16.60 13.54 9.59
N VAL A 231 -16.44 14.60 10.39
CA VAL A 231 -15.16 14.92 11.03
C VAL A 231 -14.62 13.73 11.82
N ARG A 232 -15.43 13.14 12.71
CA ARG A 232 -15.02 12.00 13.54
C ARG A 232 -14.70 10.75 12.70
N SER A 233 -15.51 10.44 11.68
CA SER A 233 -15.23 9.28 10.81
C SER A 233 -13.98 9.47 9.96
N ILE A 234 -13.76 10.66 9.41
CA ILE A 234 -12.55 10.98 8.62
C ILE A 234 -11.29 10.76 9.45
N LEU A 235 -11.26 11.28 10.67
CA LEU A 235 -10.11 11.14 11.58
C LEU A 235 -9.92 9.68 12.04
N GLU A 236 -10.99 8.92 12.28
CA GLU A 236 -10.91 7.49 12.58
C GLU A 236 -10.39 6.67 11.38
N ASP A 237 -10.88 6.94 10.18
CA ASP A 237 -10.49 6.25 8.94
C ASP A 237 -9.01 6.52 8.59
N VAL A 238 -8.52 7.75 8.79
CA VAL A 238 -7.09 8.08 8.62
C VAL A 238 -6.22 7.40 9.68
N ARG A 239 -6.62 7.42 10.97
CA ARG A 239 -5.95 6.66 12.04
C ARG A 239 -5.84 5.18 11.69
N TRP A 240 -6.91 4.58 11.17
CA TRP A 240 -6.95 3.18 10.79
C TRP A 240 -6.06 2.84 9.58
N ILE A 241 -6.11 3.62 8.50
CA ILE A 241 -5.28 3.38 7.29
C ILE A 241 -3.77 3.39 7.62
N GLN A 242 -3.33 4.25 8.54
CA GLN A 242 -1.93 4.36 8.95
C GLN A 242 -1.52 3.40 10.08
N ARG A 243 -2.42 2.54 10.59
CA ARG A 243 -2.10 1.63 11.70
C ARG A 243 -0.97 0.65 11.32
N GLY A 244 0.07 0.61 12.16
CA GLY A 244 1.24 -0.26 12.01
C GLY A 244 2.43 0.32 11.25
N THR A 245 2.36 1.52 10.66
CA THR A 245 3.45 2.09 9.82
C THR A 245 4.67 2.62 10.60
N GLY A 246 4.95 2.08 11.78
CA GLY A 246 5.67 2.80 12.85
C GLY A 246 4.82 3.91 13.47
N GLY A 247 5.26 4.44 14.61
CA GLY A 247 4.55 5.49 15.35
C GLY A 247 4.35 6.77 14.52
N GLY A 248 3.24 7.46 14.74
CA GLY A 248 2.98 8.76 14.13
C GLY A 248 3.96 9.85 14.61
N TRP A 249 3.99 10.99 13.92
CA TRP A 249 4.87 12.12 14.24
C TRP A 249 4.69 12.66 15.67
N ASN A 250 3.53 12.42 16.29
CA ASN A 250 3.21 12.82 17.67
C ASN A 250 3.52 11.71 18.71
N ALA A 251 4.01 10.53 18.31
CA ALA A 251 4.18 9.35 19.17
C ALA A 251 5.46 9.36 20.04
N VAL A 252 5.79 10.52 20.63
CA VAL A 252 7.02 10.75 21.43
C VAL A 252 6.70 11.39 22.79
N ILE A 253 5.42 11.41 23.22
CA ILE A 253 4.97 12.12 24.43
C ILE A 253 4.69 11.16 25.61
N ASP A 254 4.22 9.93 25.35
CA ASP A 254 3.88 8.94 26.39
C ASP A 254 4.96 7.87 26.57
N ASP A 255 6.07 8.18 27.25
CA ASP A 255 7.05 7.17 27.68
C ASP A 255 7.92 7.63 28.88
N ASP A 256 7.32 7.77 30.09
CA ASP A 256 8.09 7.82 31.35
C ASP A 256 7.32 7.28 32.59
N GLU A 257 7.31 5.96 32.80
CA GLU A 257 7.04 5.36 34.14
C GLU A 257 8.24 5.57 35.10
N GLY A 258 8.70 6.81 35.29
CA GLY A 258 10.01 7.14 35.91
C GLY A 258 10.00 8.25 36.96
N GLY A 259 8.87 8.47 37.64
CA GLY A 259 8.59 9.63 38.51
C GLY A 259 9.76 10.24 39.31
N ARG A 260 10.28 11.38 38.81
CA ARG A 260 11.07 12.36 39.58
C ARG A 260 10.61 13.79 39.26
N GLY A 261 10.08 14.49 40.26
CA GLY A 261 9.68 15.88 40.10
C GLY A 261 10.88 16.84 40.01
N GLY A 262 10.94 17.62 38.93
CA GLY A 262 11.81 18.78 38.78
C GLY A 262 11.02 19.91 38.12
N GLY A 263 10.75 20.99 38.87
CA GLY A 263 9.80 22.02 38.44
C GLY A 263 10.38 23.02 37.44
N GLY A 264 9.76 23.14 36.27
CA GLY A 264 9.95 24.23 35.31
C GLY A 264 8.61 24.54 34.64
N GLY A 265 7.93 25.59 35.10
CA GLY A 265 6.57 25.89 34.67
C GLY A 265 6.51 26.60 33.31
N GLY A 266 6.21 25.85 32.26
CA GLY A 266 5.45 26.33 31.11
C GLY A 266 4.10 25.65 31.12
N GLU A 267 3.03 26.39 30.84
CA GLU A 267 1.70 25.79 30.64
C GLU A 267 1.76 24.93 29.37
N THR A 268 1.57 23.63 29.53
CA THR A 268 1.31 22.72 28.43
C THR A 268 -0.19 22.68 28.28
N ASP A 269 -0.71 23.31 27.23
CA ASP A 269 -2.14 23.29 26.93
C ASP A 269 -2.61 21.84 26.84
N ASP A 270 -3.75 21.52 27.47
CA ASP A 270 -4.38 20.20 27.41
C ASP A 270 -4.74 19.89 25.94
N ILE A 271 -3.88 19.13 25.26
CA ILE A 271 -4.08 18.75 23.85
C ILE A 271 -5.44 18.05 23.73
N ALA A 272 -6.30 18.59 22.86
CA ALA A 272 -7.62 18.04 22.65
C ALA A 272 -7.53 16.59 22.18
N ASP A 273 -8.32 15.69 22.78
CA ASP A 273 -8.29 14.24 22.52
C ASP A 273 -8.37 13.92 21.00
N ASP A 274 -9.09 14.76 20.24
CA ASP A 274 -9.25 14.67 18.78
C ASP A 274 -7.97 14.90 17.95
N ASP A 275 -6.95 15.58 18.47
CA ASP A 275 -5.70 15.88 17.78
C ASP A 275 -4.73 14.68 17.72
N THR A 276 -4.95 13.65 18.54
CA THR A 276 -4.07 12.48 18.67
C THR A 276 -4.12 11.58 17.43
N GLY A 277 -3.07 11.55 16.60
CA GLY A 277 -3.13 10.77 15.36
C GLY A 277 -1.80 10.54 14.63
N PRO A 278 -1.87 9.88 13.46
CA PRO A 278 -0.71 9.56 12.62
C PRO A 278 -0.21 10.77 11.81
N TRP A 279 -0.69 11.98 12.05
CA TRP A 279 -0.29 13.22 11.37
C TRP A 279 0.71 14.03 12.23
N TYR A 280 1.31 15.08 11.67
CA TYR A 280 2.19 16.01 12.38
C TYR A 280 1.40 17.18 12.98
N GLY A 281 1.51 17.38 14.30
CA GLY A 281 0.79 18.42 15.04
C GLY A 281 -0.67 18.07 15.31
N GLY A 282 -1.50 19.07 15.61
CA GLY A 282 -2.95 18.91 15.73
C GLY A 282 -3.67 18.84 14.37
N VAL A 283 -4.97 18.57 14.41
CA VAL A 283 -5.89 18.64 13.26
C VAL A 283 -6.21 20.11 13.00
N LYS A 284 -5.86 20.58 11.81
CA LYS A 284 -6.06 21.98 11.41
C LYS A 284 -7.41 22.17 10.74
N LYS A 285 -7.98 23.35 10.87
CA LYS A 285 -9.15 23.77 10.12
C LYS A 285 -8.79 24.89 9.15
N THR A 286 -9.45 24.92 8.02
CA THR A 286 -9.32 26.02 7.06
C THR A 286 -10.02 27.28 7.59
N SER A 287 -11.04 27.09 8.46
CA SER A 287 -11.68 28.17 9.21
C SER A 287 -10.80 28.87 10.25
N ASP A 288 -9.75 28.22 10.77
CA ASP A 288 -8.74 28.84 11.64
C ASP A 288 -8.03 30.02 10.94
N TYR A 289 -8.04 30.02 9.60
CA TYR A 289 -7.31 30.97 8.76
C TYR A 289 -8.21 32.06 8.14
N PHE A 290 -9.52 32.08 8.42
CA PHE A 290 -10.46 33.05 7.82
C PHE A 290 -10.06 34.51 8.02
N SER A 291 -9.44 34.86 9.15
CA SER A 291 -8.91 36.21 9.41
C SER A 291 -7.80 36.59 8.42
N LEU A 292 -6.80 35.72 8.22
CA LEU A 292 -5.70 36.01 7.29
C LEU A 292 -6.16 35.92 5.82
N MET A 293 -7.16 35.07 5.51
CA MET A 293 -7.81 35.07 4.19
C MET A 293 -8.58 36.38 3.93
N TYR A 294 -9.17 36.98 4.96
CA TYR A 294 -9.82 38.29 4.85
C TYR A 294 -8.79 39.42 4.67
N ASP A 295 -7.68 39.39 5.40
CA ASP A 295 -6.57 40.34 5.24
C ASP A 295 -5.90 40.19 3.86
N ALA A 296 -5.79 38.96 3.35
CA ALA A 296 -5.36 38.67 1.98
C ALA A 296 -6.31 39.23 0.91
N ALA A 297 -7.62 39.10 1.12
CA ALA A 297 -8.63 39.68 0.24
C ALA A 297 -8.59 41.22 0.27
N MET A 298 -8.41 41.82 1.45
CA MET A 298 -8.16 43.25 1.62
C MET A 298 -6.91 43.71 0.85
N TYR A 299 -5.78 43.00 0.98
CA TYR A 299 -4.55 43.29 0.23
C TYR A 299 -4.76 43.27 -1.29
N LEU A 300 -5.52 42.30 -1.82
CA LEU A 300 -5.84 42.23 -3.26
C LEU A 300 -6.73 43.39 -3.72
N ILE A 301 -7.65 43.88 -2.87
CA ILE A 301 -8.43 45.09 -3.19
C ILE A 301 -7.51 46.31 -3.21
N GLU A 302 -6.62 46.44 -2.22
CA GLU A 302 -5.69 47.57 -2.08
C GLU A 302 -4.59 47.58 -3.15
N SER A 303 -4.19 46.42 -3.70
CA SER A 303 -3.33 46.32 -4.88
C SER A 303 -4.07 46.51 -6.22
N GLY A 304 -5.41 46.55 -6.21
CA GLY A 304 -6.26 46.59 -7.40
C GLY A 304 -6.44 45.23 -8.10
N GLU A 305 -5.86 44.15 -7.58
CA GLU A 305 -5.99 42.77 -8.06
C GLU A 305 -7.31 42.08 -7.63
N ALA A 306 -8.25 42.79 -7.00
CA ALA A 306 -9.62 42.34 -6.72
C ALA A 306 -10.66 43.47 -6.80
N TYR A 307 -11.95 43.11 -6.90
CA TYR A 307 -13.10 44.03 -6.89
C TYR A 307 -14.38 43.34 -6.39
N VAL A 308 -15.36 44.13 -5.93
CA VAL A 308 -16.69 43.66 -5.53
C VAL A 308 -17.65 43.73 -6.71
N ASP A 309 -18.29 42.61 -7.03
CA ASP A 309 -19.21 42.46 -8.16
C ASP A 309 -20.67 42.31 -7.69
N GLU A 310 -21.59 42.93 -8.42
CA GLU A 310 -23.05 42.95 -8.20
C GLU A 310 -23.81 42.04 -9.18
N LEU A 311 -23.12 41.44 -10.15
CA LEU A 311 -23.75 40.53 -11.13
C LEU A 311 -24.34 39.29 -10.43
N SER A 312 -25.58 38.95 -10.78
CA SER A 312 -26.23 37.71 -10.33
C SER A 312 -25.49 36.44 -10.80
N PRO A 313 -25.71 35.26 -10.18
CA PRO A 313 -25.11 33.99 -10.61
C PRO A 313 -25.43 33.57 -12.06
N GLU A 314 -26.49 34.12 -12.64
CA GLU A 314 -26.88 33.99 -14.05
C GLU A 314 -26.01 34.92 -14.91
N GLN A 315 -25.98 36.22 -14.60
CA GLN A 315 -25.18 37.19 -15.35
C GLN A 315 -23.68 36.90 -15.26
N MET A 316 -23.15 36.50 -14.09
CA MET A 316 -21.75 36.08 -13.95
C MET A 316 -21.39 34.89 -14.87
N ARG A 317 -22.36 34.05 -15.21
CA ARG A 317 -22.20 32.90 -16.13
C ARG A 317 -22.17 33.34 -17.58
N GLU A 318 -23.05 34.27 -17.95
CA GLU A 318 -23.08 34.91 -19.27
C GLU A 318 -21.79 35.70 -19.53
N TYR A 319 -21.40 36.56 -18.59
CA TYR A 319 -20.20 37.40 -18.67
C TYR A 319 -18.89 36.59 -18.61
N ARG A 320 -18.88 35.38 -18.03
CA ARG A 320 -17.70 34.48 -18.08
C ARG A 320 -17.41 33.98 -19.49
N GLY A 321 -18.39 33.98 -20.40
CA GLY A 321 -18.26 33.40 -21.73
C GLY A 321 -18.17 31.87 -21.70
N THR A 322 -17.51 31.27 -22.70
CA THR A 322 -17.40 29.81 -22.86
C THR A 322 -15.97 29.36 -23.14
N LEU A 323 -15.75 28.05 -23.27
CA LEU A 323 -14.49 27.49 -23.79
C LEU A 323 -14.13 27.97 -25.22
N THR A 324 -15.10 28.51 -25.97
CA THR A 324 -14.93 28.97 -27.36
C THR A 324 -15.16 30.47 -27.55
N SER A 325 -15.56 31.18 -26.50
CA SER A 325 -15.88 32.62 -26.54
C SER A 325 -15.30 33.31 -25.31
N PRO A 326 -14.52 34.40 -25.45
CA PRO A 326 -13.95 35.10 -24.31
C PRO A 326 -15.06 35.67 -23.40
N GLY A 327 -14.73 35.89 -22.13
CA GLY A 327 -15.60 36.62 -21.21
C GLY A 327 -15.58 38.14 -21.47
N VAL A 328 -16.55 38.83 -20.88
CA VAL A 328 -16.70 40.28 -20.92
C VAL A 328 -16.56 40.81 -19.50
N SER A 329 -15.82 41.91 -19.32
CA SER A 329 -15.67 42.58 -18.02
C SER A 329 -17.02 42.89 -17.39
N SER A 330 -17.17 42.62 -16.09
CA SER A 330 -18.32 43.11 -15.33
C SER A 330 -18.37 44.65 -15.41
N PRO A 331 -19.57 45.28 -15.46
CA PRO A 331 -19.71 46.74 -15.35
C PRO A 331 -19.09 47.30 -14.06
N TYR A 332 -18.91 46.44 -13.05
CA TYR A 332 -18.39 46.75 -11.73
C TYR A 332 -16.88 46.48 -11.59
N ARG A 333 -16.19 46.04 -12.66
CA ARG A 333 -14.76 45.67 -12.63
C ARG A 333 -13.84 46.84 -12.27
N ASP A 334 -14.22 48.05 -12.65
CA ASP A 334 -13.39 49.25 -12.55
C ASP A 334 -13.85 50.22 -11.43
N ARG A 335 -14.59 49.71 -10.43
CA ARG A 335 -14.84 50.40 -9.15
C ARG A 335 -13.55 50.92 -8.51
N SER A 336 -13.66 52.02 -7.77
CA SER A 336 -12.51 52.58 -7.03
C SER A 336 -12.06 51.66 -5.88
N ILE A 337 -10.76 51.72 -5.51
CA ILE A 337 -10.23 50.92 -4.39
C ILE A 337 -11.00 51.20 -3.09
N SER A 338 -11.29 52.47 -2.79
CA SER A 338 -12.07 52.89 -1.63
C SER A 338 -13.49 52.32 -1.60
N GLU A 339 -14.16 52.28 -2.75
CA GLU A 339 -15.52 51.72 -2.88
C GLU A 339 -15.50 50.20 -2.66
N ASN A 340 -14.54 49.49 -3.26
CA ASN A 340 -14.37 48.05 -3.04
C ASN A 340 -14.08 47.72 -1.58
N VAL A 341 -13.24 48.52 -0.90
CA VAL A 341 -12.93 48.38 0.53
C VAL A 341 -14.17 48.61 1.40
N GLU A 342 -14.97 49.63 1.12
CA GLU A 342 -16.20 49.91 1.86
C GLU A 342 -17.24 48.80 1.65
N LEU A 343 -17.48 48.40 0.40
CA LEU A 343 -18.40 47.32 0.05
C LEU A 343 -18.01 46.00 0.70
N PHE A 344 -16.73 45.58 0.63
CA PHE A 344 -16.30 44.30 1.21
C PHE A 344 -16.39 44.29 2.74
N ARG A 345 -16.14 45.42 3.41
CA ARG A 345 -16.38 45.59 4.86
C ARG A 345 -17.88 45.49 5.19
N ASN A 346 -18.75 46.09 4.38
CA ASN A 346 -20.20 46.03 4.57
C ASN A 346 -20.78 44.62 4.29
N MET A 347 -20.22 43.89 3.30
CA MET A 347 -20.49 42.45 3.11
C MET A 347 -20.09 41.66 4.36
N ARG A 348 -18.88 41.89 4.88
CA ARG A 348 -18.35 41.22 6.09
C ARG A 348 -19.13 41.54 7.37
N ALA A 349 -19.86 42.67 7.39
CA ALA A 349 -20.74 43.11 8.46
C ALA A 349 -22.20 42.63 8.31
N GLY A 350 -22.53 41.82 7.30
CA GLY A 350 -23.88 41.28 7.09
C GLY A 350 -24.91 42.30 6.62
N MET A 351 -24.48 43.39 5.97
CA MET A 351 -25.38 44.48 5.55
C MET A 351 -26.16 44.18 4.26
N TYR A 352 -25.85 43.07 3.58
CA TYR A 352 -26.40 42.71 2.28
C TYR A 352 -26.82 41.23 2.27
N PRO A 353 -27.90 40.84 1.54
CA PRO A 353 -28.40 39.47 1.54
C PRO A 353 -27.53 38.50 0.73
N ASP A 354 -27.73 37.20 0.95
CA ASP A 354 -27.03 36.12 0.26
C ASP A 354 -27.06 36.27 -1.28
N GLY A 355 -25.89 36.10 -1.89
CA GLY A 355 -25.73 36.16 -3.36
C GLY A 355 -25.85 37.55 -4.00
N SER A 356 -26.10 38.63 -3.25
CA SER A 356 -26.23 39.97 -3.85
C SER A 356 -24.91 40.66 -4.19
N TYR A 357 -23.81 40.24 -3.53
CA TYR A 357 -22.45 40.68 -3.84
C TYR A 357 -21.48 39.49 -3.76
N THR A 358 -20.43 39.53 -4.57
CA THR A 358 -19.26 38.65 -4.45
C THR A 358 -17.96 39.46 -4.54
N LEU A 359 -16.90 39.00 -3.89
CA LEU A 359 -15.55 39.51 -4.18
C LEU A 359 -14.96 38.65 -5.30
N ARG A 360 -14.40 39.28 -6.33
CA ARG A 360 -13.76 38.63 -7.47
C ARG A 360 -12.31 39.10 -7.61
N ALA A 361 -11.42 38.19 -8.01
CA ALA A 361 -10.09 38.59 -8.45
C ALA A 361 -10.18 39.36 -9.77
N LYS A 362 -9.22 40.27 -10.01
CA LYS A 362 -9.08 41.04 -11.25
C LYS A 362 -7.91 40.46 -12.05
N ILE A 363 -8.22 39.47 -12.87
CA ILE A 363 -7.24 38.71 -13.67
C ILE A 363 -7.51 38.99 -15.15
N ASP A 364 -7.97 38.02 -15.95
CA ASP A 364 -8.14 38.14 -17.39
C ASP A 364 -9.42 37.45 -17.87
N MET A 365 -10.43 38.25 -18.22
CA MET A 365 -11.70 37.76 -18.78
C MET A 365 -11.55 37.12 -20.18
N SER A 366 -10.46 37.39 -20.91
CA SER A 366 -10.18 36.79 -22.21
C SER A 366 -9.46 35.44 -22.13
N SER A 367 -8.99 35.05 -20.95
CA SER A 367 -8.11 33.88 -20.76
C SER A 367 -8.70 32.58 -21.33
N PRO A 368 -7.90 31.70 -21.95
CA PRO A 368 -8.38 30.38 -22.38
C PRO A 368 -8.81 29.51 -21.19
N ASN A 369 -8.22 29.71 -20.00
CA ASN A 369 -8.61 29.01 -18.78
C ASN A 369 -9.77 29.75 -18.08
N LEU A 370 -10.91 29.06 -17.90
CA LEU A 370 -12.12 29.62 -17.28
C LEU A 370 -11.96 30.01 -15.81
N ASN A 371 -11.00 29.42 -15.09
CA ASN A 371 -10.69 29.74 -13.70
C ASN A 371 -9.93 31.06 -13.57
N MET A 372 -9.27 31.53 -14.65
CA MET A 372 -8.57 32.82 -14.68
C MET A 372 -9.48 34.00 -15.09
N ARG A 373 -10.76 33.75 -15.40
CA ARG A 373 -11.75 34.77 -15.81
C ARG A 373 -12.44 35.42 -14.61
N ASP A 374 -11.66 36.23 -13.88
CA ASP A 374 -12.06 36.92 -12.65
C ASP A 374 -12.81 35.98 -11.67
N PRO A 375 -12.13 34.97 -11.10
CA PRO A 375 -12.76 34.00 -10.19
C PRO A 375 -13.32 34.66 -8.93
N VAL A 376 -14.38 34.08 -8.37
CA VAL A 376 -14.95 34.51 -7.09
C VAL A 376 -14.04 34.07 -5.96
N LEU A 377 -13.64 35.00 -5.09
CA LEU A 377 -12.81 34.77 -3.91
C LEU A 377 -13.65 34.65 -2.64
N TYR A 378 -14.72 35.44 -2.51
CA TYR A 378 -15.66 35.41 -1.38
C TYR A 378 -17.11 35.56 -1.86
N ARG A 379 -18.02 34.90 -1.15
CA ARG A 379 -19.49 35.04 -1.31
C ARG A 379 -20.14 35.38 0.03
N ILE A 380 -21.22 36.17 0.01
CA ILE A 380 -22.10 36.34 1.18
C ILE A 380 -22.87 35.04 1.42
N LYS A 381 -22.98 34.64 2.69
CA LYS A 381 -23.82 33.54 3.14
C LYS A 381 -24.15 33.64 4.64
N HIS A 382 -25.43 33.76 4.99
CA HIS A 382 -25.90 33.89 6.38
C HIS A 382 -26.26 32.54 7.01
N GLU A 383 -25.25 31.72 7.27
CA GLU A 383 -25.36 30.44 7.98
C GLU A 383 -24.28 30.35 9.08
N SER A 384 -24.61 29.76 10.22
CA SER A 384 -23.65 29.58 11.32
C SER A 384 -22.59 28.54 10.97
N HIS A 385 -21.31 28.83 11.26
CA HIS A 385 -20.20 27.91 11.02
C HIS A 385 -19.98 26.98 12.21
N GLN A 386 -19.60 25.72 11.98
CA GLN A 386 -19.35 24.77 13.07
C GLN A 386 -18.26 25.26 14.03
N ALA A 387 -17.11 25.69 13.48
CA ALA A 387 -15.95 26.11 14.26
C ALA A 387 -15.99 27.60 14.71
N THR A 388 -16.65 28.47 13.95
CA THR A 388 -16.60 29.93 14.17
C THR A 388 -17.97 30.58 14.46
N GLY A 389 -19.05 29.80 14.50
CA GLY A 389 -20.41 30.26 14.77
C GLY A 389 -20.87 31.34 13.78
N ASP A 390 -21.64 32.30 14.29
CA ASP A 390 -22.14 33.46 13.54
C ASP A 390 -21.07 34.57 13.38
N ALA A 391 -19.80 34.31 13.68
CA ALA A 391 -18.75 35.32 13.58
C ALA A 391 -18.48 35.76 12.13
N TRP A 392 -18.82 34.92 11.15
CA TRP A 392 -18.65 35.17 9.71
C TRP A 392 -19.99 35.09 8.98
N CYS A 393 -20.16 35.93 7.96
CA CYS A 393 -21.27 35.91 6.99
C CYS A 393 -20.78 36.04 5.54
N VAL A 394 -19.45 36.01 5.35
CA VAL A 394 -18.78 35.90 4.05
C VAL A 394 -17.76 34.77 4.17
N TYR A 395 -17.77 33.86 3.20
CA TYR A 395 -16.91 32.67 3.22
C TYR A 395 -16.02 32.63 1.97
N PRO A 396 -14.74 32.24 2.13
CA PRO A 396 -13.82 32.12 1.00
C PRO A 396 -14.25 30.96 0.09
N MET A 397 -13.88 31.07 -1.19
CA MET A 397 -14.00 29.98 -2.15
C MET A 397 -12.75 29.09 -2.12
N TYR A 398 -12.91 27.80 -2.44
CA TYR A 398 -11.84 26.80 -2.44
C TYR A 398 -10.53 27.28 -3.10
N ASP A 399 -10.60 27.83 -4.31
CA ASP A 399 -9.43 28.30 -5.06
C ASP A 399 -8.68 29.46 -4.41
N PHE A 400 -9.29 30.13 -3.45
CA PHE A 400 -8.68 31.19 -2.65
C PHE A 400 -8.18 30.66 -1.30
N SER A 401 -8.99 29.88 -0.59
CA SER A 401 -8.62 29.33 0.73
C SER A 401 -7.48 28.30 0.64
N HIS A 402 -7.52 27.40 -0.34
CA HIS A 402 -6.63 26.25 -0.43
C HIS A 402 -5.13 26.61 -0.61
N PRO A 403 -4.72 27.48 -1.57
CA PRO A 403 -3.33 27.95 -1.67
C PRO A 403 -2.89 28.78 -0.46
N ILE A 404 -3.80 29.54 0.17
CA ILE A 404 -3.50 30.33 1.37
C ILE A 404 -3.19 29.39 2.55
N ALA A 405 -4.05 28.40 2.81
CA ALA A 405 -3.84 27.41 3.87
C ALA A 405 -2.54 26.62 3.67
N ASP A 406 -2.27 26.16 2.44
CA ASP A 406 -1.03 25.45 2.14
C ASP A 406 0.24 26.32 2.33
N ALA A 407 0.15 27.64 2.05
CA ALA A 407 1.26 28.57 2.26
C ALA A 407 1.45 29.00 3.72
N ILE A 408 0.38 29.12 4.51
CA ILE A 408 0.42 29.33 5.98
C ILE A 408 1.11 28.14 6.65
N GLU A 409 0.74 26.94 6.27
CA GLU A 409 1.22 25.71 6.89
C GLU A 409 2.66 25.32 6.51
N GLY A 410 3.25 25.96 5.51
CA GLY A 410 4.57 25.58 4.99
C GLY A 410 4.56 24.27 4.20
N ILE A 411 3.44 23.95 3.53
CA ILE A 411 3.36 22.81 2.60
C ILE A 411 4.38 23.02 1.48
N THR A 412 5.17 22.00 1.16
CA THR A 412 6.10 22.06 0.01
C THR A 412 5.48 21.41 -1.22
N HIS A 413 4.75 20.30 -1.03
CA HIS A 413 4.08 19.56 -2.10
C HIS A 413 2.57 19.44 -1.79
N SER A 414 1.77 20.21 -2.53
CA SER A 414 0.31 20.24 -2.44
C SER A 414 -0.28 19.20 -3.39
N LEU A 415 -0.51 17.99 -2.86
CA LEU A 415 -0.93 16.83 -3.66
C LEU A 415 -2.46 16.80 -3.82
N CYS A 416 -2.95 16.76 -5.06
CA CYS A 416 -4.39 16.76 -5.40
C CYS A 416 -4.68 15.87 -6.63
N THR A 417 -5.94 15.77 -7.07
CA THR A 417 -6.31 14.98 -8.26
C THR A 417 -6.38 15.81 -9.55
N LEU A 418 -6.35 15.14 -10.70
CA LEU A 418 -6.34 15.78 -12.04
C LEU A 418 -7.47 16.79 -12.31
N GLU A 419 -8.62 16.69 -11.62
CA GLU A 419 -9.68 17.68 -11.74
C GLU A 419 -9.25 19.11 -11.35
N PHE A 420 -8.15 19.26 -10.62
CA PHE A 420 -7.57 20.54 -10.20
C PHE A 420 -6.38 21.01 -11.06
N GLU A 421 -6.03 20.31 -12.16
CA GLU A 421 -4.96 20.74 -13.08
C GLU A 421 -5.26 22.13 -13.69
N ASP A 422 -6.49 22.36 -14.16
CA ASP A 422 -6.95 23.67 -14.64
C ASP A 422 -7.11 24.72 -13.51
N HIS A 423 -7.02 24.30 -12.24
CA HIS A 423 -7.04 25.20 -11.09
C HIS A 423 -5.63 25.64 -10.67
N ARG A 424 -4.58 24.90 -11.05
CA ARG A 424 -3.16 25.22 -10.75
C ARG A 424 -2.76 26.66 -11.11
N PRO A 425 -3.13 27.24 -12.28
CA PRO A 425 -2.73 28.61 -12.62
C PRO A 425 -3.33 29.67 -11.66
N LEU A 426 -4.49 29.38 -11.07
CA LEU A 426 -5.11 30.24 -10.06
C LEU A 426 -4.49 30.00 -8.67
N TYR A 427 -4.19 28.75 -8.32
CA TYR A 427 -3.44 28.38 -7.12
C TYR A 427 -2.09 29.11 -7.06
N ASP A 428 -1.29 29.02 -8.14
CA ASP A 428 -0.01 29.72 -8.28
C ASP A 428 -0.22 31.25 -8.24
N TRP A 429 -1.24 31.78 -8.92
CA TRP A 429 -1.58 33.20 -8.90
C TRP A 429 -1.82 33.69 -7.47
N VAL A 430 -2.68 33.03 -6.68
CA VAL A 430 -2.97 33.44 -5.29
C VAL A 430 -1.70 33.37 -4.44
N ALA A 431 -0.99 32.24 -4.45
CA ALA A 431 0.19 32.03 -3.60
C ALA A 431 1.29 33.07 -3.87
N GLU A 432 1.53 33.45 -5.13
CA GLU A 432 2.43 34.54 -5.49
C GLU A 432 2.04 35.89 -4.87
N ARG A 433 0.74 36.24 -4.82
CA ARG A 433 0.27 37.51 -4.23
C ARG A 433 0.45 37.49 -2.70
N MET A 434 0.24 36.35 -2.06
CA MET A 434 0.41 36.21 -0.61
C MET A 434 1.87 36.40 -0.19
N VAL A 435 2.81 35.85 -0.97
CA VAL A 435 4.25 36.07 -0.76
C VAL A 435 4.64 37.51 -1.08
N ARG A 436 4.11 38.10 -2.16
CA ARG A 436 4.35 39.51 -2.53
C ARG A 436 3.85 40.51 -1.48
N GLY A 437 2.70 40.21 -0.86
CA GLY A 437 2.15 40.97 0.27
C GLY A 437 2.85 40.72 1.60
N ASN A 438 3.85 39.83 1.65
CA ASN A 438 4.54 39.38 2.87
C ASN A 438 3.57 38.82 3.95
N LEU A 439 2.42 38.27 3.50
CA LEU A 439 1.42 37.63 4.36
C LEU A 439 1.79 36.19 4.69
N VAL A 440 2.47 35.51 3.76
CA VAL A 440 3.01 34.15 3.93
C VAL A 440 4.47 34.08 3.46
N LYS A 441 5.22 33.10 3.96
CA LYS A 441 6.66 32.93 3.65
C LYS A 441 6.97 31.71 2.79
N CYS A 442 6.00 30.82 2.57
CA CYS A 442 6.16 29.63 1.75
C CYS A 442 5.45 29.82 0.40
N LEU A 443 6.04 29.30 -0.67
CA LEU A 443 5.41 29.20 -1.98
C LEU A 443 5.16 27.70 -2.29
N PRO A 444 4.04 27.13 -1.84
CA PRO A 444 3.74 25.71 -2.04
C PRO A 444 3.56 25.40 -3.53
N ARG A 445 3.84 24.18 -3.98
CA ARG A 445 3.58 23.74 -5.37
C ARG A 445 2.53 22.66 -5.46
N GLN A 446 1.53 22.88 -6.31
CA GLN A 446 0.49 21.89 -6.61
C GLN A 446 1.05 20.80 -7.55
N ILE A 447 0.72 19.53 -7.25
CA ILE A 447 1.03 18.37 -8.10
C ILE A 447 -0.20 17.45 -8.15
N GLU A 448 -0.66 17.17 -9.36
CA GLU A 448 -1.86 16.39 -9.62
C GLU A 448 -1.55 14.92 -9.93
N PHE A 449 -2.43 14.02 -9.49
CA PHE A 449 -2.39 12.60 -9.85
C PHE A 449 -3.78 12.06 -10.25
N SER A 450 -3.81 10.96 -11.00
CA SER A 450 -5.04 10.30 -11.40
C SER A 450 -5.79 9.75 -10.19
N ARG A 451 -7.07 10.09 -10.11
CA ARG A 451 -8.02 9.47 -9.17
C ARG A 451 -8.08 7.96 -9.37
N LEU A 452 -8.49 7.23 -8.33
CA LEU A 452 -8.80 5.82 -8.46
C LEU A 452 -10.17 5.66 -9.13
N ASN A 453 -10.24 4.90 -10.23
CA ASN A 453 -11.49 4.32 -10.72
C ASN A 453 -11.40 2.80 -10.56
N LEU A 454 -12.46 2.16 -10.07
CA LEU A 454 -12.49 0.74 -9.76
C LEU A 454 -13.78 0.15 -10.33
N LYS A 455 -13.66 -0.94 -11.09
CA LYS A 455 -14.80 -1.65 -11.69
C LYS A 455 -15.73 -2.22 -10.62
N TYR A 456 -16.98 -2.51 -11.01
CA TYR A 456 -18.01 -3.13 -10.16
C TYR A 456 -18.36 -2.33 -8.89
N THR A 457 -18.04 -1.03 -8.84
CA THR A 457 -18.34 -0.14 -7.71
C THR A 457 -18.50 1.32 -8.16
N VAL A 458 -18.83 2.22 -7.22
CA VAL A 458 -19.01 3.66 -7.47
C VAL A 458 -18.31 4.48 -6.39
N LEU A 459 -17.44 5.42 -6.79
CA LEU A 459 -16.67 6.27 -5.86
C LEU A 459 -17.18 7.73 -5.80
N SER A 460 -18.27 8.05 -6.49
CA SER A 460 -18.87 9.39 -6.43
C SER A 460 -19.68 9.56 -5.14
N LYS A 461 -19.33 10.54 -4.28
CA LYS A 461 -20.09 10.87 -3.06
C LYS A 461 -21.60 10.96 -3.32
N ARG A 462 -22.05 11.59 -4.43
CA ARG A 462 -23.49 11.66 -4.81
C ARG A 462 -24.13 10.29 -5.07
N LYS A 463 -23.41 9.34 -5.68
CA LYS A 463 -23.91 7.97 -5.87
C LYS A 463 -23.95 7.21 -4.54
N LEU A 464 -22.95 7.41 -3.67
CA LEU A 464 -22.88 6.76 -2.34
C LEU A 464 -23.98 7.25 -1.39
N ILE A 465 -24.23 8.56 -1.33
CA ILE A 465 -25.35 9.18 -0.58
C ILE A 465 -26.66 8.51 -0.99
N ARG A 466 -26.95 8.45 -2.30
CA ARG A 466 -28.19 7.84 -2.83
C ARG A 466 -28.33 6.36 -2.46
N LEU A 467 -27.26 5.57 -2.41
CA LEU A 467 -27.32 4.17 -1.97
C LEU A 467 -27.80 4.04 -0.52
N VAL A 468 -27.38 4.96 0.35
CA VAL A 468 -27.78 5.02 1.77
C VAL A 468 -29.20 5.57 1.92
N GLU A 469 -29.51 6.71 1.31
CA GLU A 469 -30.82 7.37 1.40
C GLU A 469 -31.96 6.52 0.81
N GLU A 470 -31.73 5.83 -0.31
CA GLU A 470 -32.71 4.90 -0.90
C GLU A 470 -32.68 3.48 -0.27
N ASN A 471 -31.86 3.27 0.78
CA ASN A 471 -31.77 2.02 1.55
C ASN A 471 -31.36 0.78 0.73
N HIS A 472 -30.54 0.94 -0.32
CA HIS A 472 -29.91 -0.19 -1.04
C HIS A 472 -28.81 -0.88 -0.20
N VAL A 473 -28.23 -0.13 0.74
CA VAL A 473 -27.22 -0.57 1.71
C VAL A 473 -27.66 -0.25 3.14
N SER A 474 -27.12 -0.97 4.14
CA SER A 474 -27.50 -0.79 5.54
C SER A 474 -27.03 0.53 6.17
N GLY A 475 -26.14 1.26 5.49
CA GLY A 475 -25.54 2.50 5.96
C GLY A 475 -24.18 2.76 5.30
N TRP A 476 -23.50 3.81 5.77
CA TRP A 476 -22.14 4.16 5.33
C TRP A 476 -21.06 3.15 5.73
N ASP A 477 -21.37 2.18 6.60
CA ASP A 477 -20.47 1.11 7.01
C ASP A 477 -20.87 -0.28 6.46
N ASP A 478 -21.84 -0.36 5.55
CA ASP A 478 -22.23 -1.63 4.91
C ASP A 478 -21.00 -2.31 4.28
N PRO A 479 -20.69 -3.58 4.59
CA PRO A 479 -19.51 -4.27 4.08
C PRO A 479 -19.44 -4.48 2.55
N ARG A 480 -20.42 -3.99 1.78
CA ARG A 480 -20.41 -3.91 0.31
C ARG A 480 -20.02 -2.51 -0.21
N MET A 481 -20.04 -1.48 0.63
CA MET A 481 -19.69 -0.11 0.26
C MET A 481 -18.17 0.07 0.13
N PRO A 482 -17.68 0.86 -0.86
CA PRO A 482 -16.27 1.16 -1.03
C PRO A 482 -15.74 2.24 -0.05
N THR A 483 -16.52 2.55 0.98
CA THR A 483 -16.20 3.40 2.14
C THR A 483 -15.12 2.76 3.02
N ILE A 484 -14.28 3.57 3.68
CA ILE A 484 -13.21 3.02 4.57
C ILE A 484 -13.81 2.36 5.82
N SER A 485 -14.88 2.92 6.37
CA SER A 485 -15.74 2.28 7.39
C SER A 485 -16.25 0.90 6.94
N GLY A 486 -16.90 0.81 5.76
CA GLY A 486 -17.44 -0.44 5.22
C GLY A 486 -16.36 -1.48 4.91
N ILE A 487 -15.24 -1.08 4.30
CA ILE A 487 -14.10 -1.96 4.01
C ILE A 487 -13.41 -2.43 5.30
N ARG A 488 -13.33 -1.59 6.34
CA ARG A 488 -12.88 -1.97 7.69
C ARG A 488 -13.82 -3.01 8.30
N ARG A 489 -15.14 -2.75 8.31
CA ARG A 489 -16.15 -3.68 8.84
C ARG A 489 -16.19 -5.01 8.08
N ARG A 490 -15.98 -4.98 6.76
CA ARG A 490 -15.82 -6.15 5.89
C ARG A 490 -14.65 -7.06 6.25
N GLY A 491 -13.66 -6.56 7.00
CA GLY A 491 -12.53 -7.34 7.51
C GLY A 491 -11.25 -7.24 6.68
N PHE A 492 -11.11 -6.23 5.82
CA PHE A 492 -9.85 -5.99 5.11
C PHE A 492 -8.81 -5.43 6.10
N PRO A 493 -7.57 -5.97 6.16
CA PRO A 493 -6.50 -5.35 6.93
C PRO A 493 -6.12 -3.96 6.38
N PRO A 494 -5.76 -2.97 7.22
CA PRO A 494 -5.32 -1.66 6.73
C PRO A 494 -4.05 -1.75 5.88
N SER A 495 -3.16 -2.71 6.19
CA SER A 495 -1.98 -3.04 5.37
C SER A 495 -2.35 -3.53 3.97
N ALA A 496 -3.46 -4.27 3.79
CA ALA A 496 -3.93 -4.67 2.46
C ALA A 496 -4.43 -3.48 1.64
N ILE A 497 -4.99 -2.45 2.28
CA ILE A 497 -5.39 -1.19 1.63
C ILE A 497 -4.17 -0.36 1.23
N ARG A 498 -3.12 -0.32 2.07
CA ARG A 498 -1.83 0.30 1.73
C ARG A 498 -1.19 -0.41 0.54
N LEU A 499 -1.10 -1.74 0.56
CA LEU A 499 -0.55 -2.58 -0.51
C LEU A 499 -1.33 -2.42 -1.83
N PHE A 500 -2.66 -2.29 -1.78
CA PHE A 500 -3.48 -1.96 -2.95
C PHE A 500 -3.15 -0.58 -3.53
N CYS A 501 -3.01 0.45 -2.68
CA CYS A 501 -2.64 1.79 -3.15
C CYS A 501 -1.20 1.84 -3.71
N GLU A 502 -0.27 1.08 -3.12
CA GLU A 502 1.11 0.93 -3.57
C GLU A 502 1.18 0.25 -4.95
N ARG A 503 0.52 -0.92 -5.11
CA ARG A 503 0.43 -1.65 -6.39
C ARG A 503 -0.21 -0.84 -7.50
N MET A 504 -1.15 0.05 -7.16
CA MET A 504 -1.76 0.92 -8.15
C MET A 504 -0.90 2.11 -8.58
N GLY A 505 0.12 2.46 -7.80
CA GLY A 505 1.02 3.55 -8.09
C GLY A 505 0.33 4.91 -8.26
N ILE A 506 1.11 5.86 -8.80
CA ILE A 506 0.72 7.24 -9.03
C ILE A 506 1.11 7.60 -10.46
N SER A 507 0.14 8.11 -11.24
CA SER A 507 0.32 8.56 -12.62
C SER A 507 -0.51 9.82 -12.88
N LYS A 508 -0.34 10.44 -14.06
CA LYS A 508 -1.30 11.42 -14.61
C LYS A 508 -2.28 10.81 -15.63
N SER A 509 -2.33 9.49 -15.73
CA SER A 509 -3.26 8.75 -16.60
C SER A 509 -4.43 8.18 -15.80
N ASP A 510 -5.66 8.49 -16.19
CA ASP A 510 -6.86 7.84 -15.63
C ASP A 510 -6.82 6.34 -15.97
N SER A 511 -7.07 5.49 -14.98
CA SER A 511 -7.07 4.03 -15.12
C SER A 511 -8.31 3.43 -14.43
N ASN A 512 -8.89 2.38 -15.03
CA ASN A 512 -10.08 1.68 -14.51
C ASN A 512 -9.69 0.26 -14.09
N ILE A 513 -9.71 0.02 -12.77
CA ILE A 513 -8.99 -1.09 -12.14
C ILE A 513 -9.96 -2.24 -11.85
N ASP A 514 -9.54 -3.50 -12.03
CA ASP A 514 -10.40 -4.62 -11.63
C ASP A 514 -10.47 -4.77 -10.11
N PHE A 515 -11.68 -5.00 -9.61
CA PHE A 515 -11.96 -5.19 -8.18
C PHE A 515 -11.19 -6.37 -7.57
N GLY A 516 -10.85 -7.38 -8.38
CA GLY A 516 -10.02 -8.52 -7.99
C GLY A 516 -8.64 -8.12 -7.46
N ILE A 517 -8.04 -7.00 -7.90
CA ILE A 517 -6.72 -6.56 -7.41
C ILE A 517 -6.79 -6.17 -5.91
N LEU A 518 -7.90 -5.57 -5.47
CA LEU A 518 -8.15 -5.26 -4.06
C LEU A 518 -8.32 -6.54 -3.23
N GLU A 519 -9.06 -7.51 -3.76
CA GLU A 519 -9.21 -8.84 -3.16
C GLU A 519 -7.89 -9.63 -3.10
N ASP A 520 -7.04 -9.51 -4.12
CA ASP A 520 -5.72 -10.14 -4.19
C ASP A 520 -4.82 -9.63 -3.06
N CYS A 521 -4.75 -8.31 -2.84
CA CYS A 521 -4.02 -7.72 -1.71
C CYS A 521 -4.53 -8.22 -0.36
N ALA A 522 -5.85 -8.36 -0.19
CA ALA A 522 -6.43 -8.89 1.05
C ALA A 522 -6.10 -10.37 1.26
N ARG A 523 -6.22 -11.20 0.21
CA ARG A 523 -5.85 -12.63 0.25
C ARG A 523 -4.37 -12.84 0.56
N GLU A 524 -3.50 -11.95 0.10
CA GLU A 524 -2.05 -12.03 0.33
C GLU A 524 -1.69 -11.78 1.78
N VAL A 525 -2.05 -10.60 2.32
CA VAL A 525 -1.81 -10.23 3.73
C VAL A 525 -2.45 -11.25 4.68
N LEU A 526 -3.68 -11.68 4.40
CA LEU A 526 -4.37 -12.67 5.24
C LEU A 526 -3.78 -14.10 5.11
N ASP A 527 -3.12 -14.50 4.01
CA ASP A 527 -2.42 -15.80 3.96
C ASP A 527 -1.12 -15.82 4.78
N GLU A 528 -0.61 -14.66 5.21
CA GLU A 528 0.62 -14.52 6.01
C GLU A 528 0.36 -14.45 7.52
N ASP A 529 -0.55 -13.58 7.97
CA ASP A 529 -0.79 -13.32 9.40
C ASP A 529 -2.00 -14.04 10.02
N CYS A 530 -3.02 -14.36 9.22
CA CYS A 530 -4.34 -14.70 9.76
C CYS A 530 -4.37 -16.09 10.44
N SER A 531 -4.98 -16.21 11.62
CA SER A 531 -5.14 -17.54 12.25
C SER A 531 -6.02 -18.46 11.40
N ARG A 532 -5.73 -19.75 11.37
CA ARG A 532 -6.56 -20.78 10.72
C ARG A 532 -7.48 -21.42 11.75
N ALA A 533 -8.72 -21.67 11.36
CA ALA A 533 -9.72 -22.33 12.19
C ALA A 533 -10.66 -23.22 11.36
N PHE A 534 -11.31 -24.17 12.04
CA PHE A 534 -12.38 -24.99 11.49
C PHE A 534 -13.73 -24.32 11.69
N ALA A 535 -14.39 -24.07 10.56
CA ALA A 535 -15.78 -23.71 10.46
C ALA A 535 -16.44 -24.61 9.41
N ILE A 536 -17.71 -24.93 9.64
CA ILE A 536 -18.56 -25.70 8.73
C ILE A 536 -19.76 -24.82 8.39
N LEU A 537 -19.87 -24.44 7.12
CA LEU A 537 -20.80 -23.42 6.63
C LEU A 537 -22.16 -24.02 6.29
N ASN A 538 -22.19 -25.26 5.80
CA ASN A 538 -23.40 -26.07 5.69
C ASN A 538 -23.17 -27.42 6.41
N PRO A 539 -23.57 -27.57 7.69
CA PRO A 539 -23.19 -28.72 8.51
C PRO A 539 -23.99 -29.99 8.20
N LEU A 540 -23.28 -31.02 7.72
CA LEU A 540 -23.75 -32.42 7.69
C LEU A 540 -23.23 -33.15 8.93
N LYS A 541 -24.13 -33.80 9.68
CA LYS A 541 -23.77 -34.55 10.89
C LYS A 541 -23.05 -35.86 10.53
N VAL A 542 -22.04 -36.21 11.34
CA VAL A 542 -21.35 -37.50 11.32
C VAL A 542 -21.34 -38.06 12.73
N THR A 543 -21.72 -39.33 12.90
CA THR A 543 -21.56 -40.06 14.15
C THR A 543 -20.62 -41.25 13.97
N VAL A 544 -19.59 -41.27 14.82
CA VAL A 544 -18.57 -42.31 14.85
C VAL A 544 -19.10 -43.49 15.68
N THR A 545 -19.36 -44.61 15.02
CA THR A 545 -20.03 -45.77 15.61
C THR A 545 -19.16 -46.46 16.67
N ASN A 546 -17.85 -46.58 16.39
CA ASN A 546 -16.82 -47.17 17.24
C ASN A 546 -16.04 -46.16 18.08
N CYS A 547 -16.69 -45.07 18.51
CA CYS A 547 -16.16 -44.13 19.51
C CYS A 547 -16.95 -44.24 20.82
N ASP A 548 -16.24 -44.39 21.94
CA ASP A 548 -16.82 -44.66 23.26
C ASP A 548 -17.46 -43.43 23.93
N GLY A 549 -17.26 -42.23 23.37
CA GLY A 549 -17.97 -41.01 23.77
C GLY A 549 -17.16 -40.00 24.58
N GLU A 550 -15.95 -40.36 25.03
CA GLU A 550 -15.02 -39.39 25.63
C GLU A 550 -14.50 -38.39 24.59
N LEU A 551 -14.17 -37.17 25.03
CA LEU A 551 -13.60 -36.12 24.18
C LEU A 551 -12.08 -36.17 24.21
N GLU A 552 -11.47 -36.39 23.04
CA GLU A 552 -10.01 -36.35 22.85
C GLU A 552 -9.57 -34.99 22.30
N ASN A 553 -8.60 -34.35 22.96
CA ASN A 553 -8.09 -33.04 22.55
C ASN A 553 -6.91 -33.17 21.59
N PHE A 554 -7.05 -32.59 20.39
CA PHE A 554 -5.97 -32.49 19.40
C PHE A 554 -5.34 -31.10 19.42
N GLU A 555 -4.02 -31.03 19.59
CA GLU A 555 -3.27 -29.80 19.34
C GLU A 555 -3.16 -29.55 17.83
N VAL A 556 -3.59 -28.36 17.41
CA VAL A 556 -3.61 -27.94 16.01
C VAL A 556 -2.87 -26.60 15.89
N PRO A 557 -1.90 -26.43 14.96
CA PRO A 557 -1.22 -25.15 14.81
C PRO A 557 -2.20 -24.05 14.39
N ARG A 558 -2.14 -22.87 15.03
CA ARG A 558 -2.93 -21.70 14.62
C ARG A 558 -2.53 -21.19 13.24
N HIS A 559 -1.30 -21.44 12.78
CA HIS A 559 -0.89 -21.13 11.41
C HIS A 559 0.14 -22.12 10.85
N PRO A 560 0.01 -22.59 9.60
CA PRO A 560 0.92 -23.60 9.03
C PRO A 560 2.34 -23.10 8.70
N LYS A 561 2.57 -21.78 8.68
CA LYS A 561 3.90 -21.17 8.42
C LYS A 561 4.47 -20.36 9.60
N ARG A 562 3.68 -20.11 10.65
CA ARG A 562 3.99 -19.16 11.74
C ARG A 562 3.86 -19.87 13.10
N PRO A 563 4.90 -20.60 13.55
CA PRO A 563 4.88 -21.33 14.81
C PRO A 563 4.85 -20.40 16.04
N ASP A 564 5.20 -19.13 15.86
CA ASP A 564 5.06 -18.03 16.83
C ASP A 564 3.61 -17.78 17.25
N LEU A 565 2.64 -18.03 16.37
CA LEU A 565 1.21 -17.98 16.69
C LEU A 565 0.72 -19.20 17.49
N GLY A 566 1.59 -20.19 17.73
CA GLY A 566 1.33 -21.33 18.59
C GLY A 566 0.23 -22.27 18.10
N HIS A 567 -0.46 -22.89 19.06
CA HIS A 567 -1.45 -23.95 18.84
C HIS A 567 -2.82 -23.58 19.44
N ARG A 568 -3.84 -24.30 18.99
CA ARG A 568 -5.21 -24.29 19.53
C ARG A 568 -5.65 -25.74 19.76
N VAL A 569 -6.67 -25.94 20.59
CA VAL A 569 -7.21 -27.27 20.88
C VAL A 569 -8.48 -27.50 20.07
N ALA A 570 -8.47 -28.56 19.25
CA ALA A 570 -9.66 -29.08 18.59
C ALA A 570 -10.10 -30.36 19.35
N PRO A 571 -11.19 -30.33 20.14
CA PRO A 571 -11.76 -31.54 20.71
C PRO A 571 -12.36 -32.40 19.62
N PHE A 572 -12.23 -33.72 19.72
CA PHE A 572 -12.83 -34.74 18.87
C PHE A 572 -13.63 -35.73 19.73
N GLY A 573 -14.69 -36.31 19.19
CA GLY A 573 -15.52 -37.27 19.92
C GLY A 573 -16.52 -37.98 19.03
N LYS A 574 -17.55 -38.56 19.66
CA LYS A 574 -18.52 -39.46 18.98
C LYS A 574 -19.34 -38.80 17.88
N SER A 575 -19.56 -37.49 17.93
CA SER A 575 -20.31 -36.77 16.88
C SER A 575 -19.56 -35.53 16.42
N ALA A 576 -19.55 -35.29 15.11
CA ALA A 576 -18.94 -34.11 14.49
C ALA A 576 -19.81 -33.62 13.33
N TYR A 577 -19.56 -32.39 12.88
CA TYR A 577 -20.08 -31.85 11.63
C TYR A 577 -18.96 -31.80 10.60
N ILE A 578 -19.28 -32.15 9.35
CA ILE A 578 -18.46 -31.91 8.16
C ILE A 578 -19.23 -31.01 7.19
N GLU A 579 -18.53 -30.39 6.25
CA GLU A 579 -19.17 -29.59 5.21
C GLU A 579 -20.06 -30.50 4.33
N ARG A 580 -21.31 -30.10 4.07
CA ARG A 580 -22.25 -30.90 3.25
C ARG A 580 -21.69 -31.19 1.85
N SER A 581 -20.90 -30.26 1.30
CA SER A 581 -20.22 -30.46 0.02
C SER A 581 -19.00 -31.40 0.07
N ASP A 582 -18.60 -31.89 1.24
CA ASP A 582 -17.53 -32.90 1.40
C ASP A 582 -18.03 -34.34 1.44
N PHE A 583 -19.35 -34.52 1.44
CA PHE A 583 -19.99 -35.79 1.08
C PHE A 583 -20.60 -35.63 -0.32
N PHE A 584 -20.47 -36.65 -1.17
CA PHE A 584 -21.23 -36.74 -2.41
C PHE A 584 -22.06 -38.03 -2.43
N ASP A 585 -23.37 -37.85 -2.45
CA ASP A 585 -24.36 -38.89 -2.23
C ASP A 585 -24.76 -39.59 -3.53
N LEU A 586 -24.11 -40.72 -3.83
CA LEU A 586 -24.30 -41.49 -5.07
C LEU A 586 -25.74 -41.98 -5.28
N ASP A 587 -26.46 -42.29 -4.20
CA ASP A 587 -27.86 -42.75 -4.22
C ASP A 587 -28.86 -41.62 -3.97
N GLY A 588 -28.36 -40.42 -3.65
CA GLY A 588 -29.16 -39.22 -3.36
C GLY A 588 -29.69 -38.51 -4.61
N PRO A 589 -30.29 -37.32 -4.46
CA PRO A 589 -30.63 -36.46 -5.59
C PRO A 589 -29.39 -36.13 -6.45
N GLU A 590 -28.34 -35.58 -5.83
CA GLU A 590 -27.11 -35.15 -6.54
C GLU A 590 -26.42 -36.29 -7.29
N GLY A 591 -26.42 -37.51 -6.73
CA GLY A 591 -25.89 -38.70 -7.40
C GLY A 591 -26.70 -39.09 -8.62
N ARG A 592 -28.03 -39.11 -8.52
CA ARG A 592 -28.93 -39.41 -9.66
C ARG A 592 -28.82 -38.37 -10.77
N ASP A 593 -28.78 -37.08 -10.42
CA ASP A 593 -28.64 -35.98 -11.37
C ASP A 593 -27.27 -36.01 -12.08
N ASN A 594 -26.23 -36.51 -11.42
CA ASN A 594 -24.89 -36.74 -11.99
C ASN A 594 -24.67 -38.20 -12.48
N GLY A 595 -25.75 -38.95 -12.78
CA GLY A 595 -25.69 -40.25 -13.45
C GLY A 595 -25.14 -41.42 -12.63
N GLY A 596 -25.18 -41.35 -11.30
CA GLY A 596 -24.69 -42.37 -10.37
C GLY A 596 -23.16 -42.39 -10.18
N VAL A 597 -22.45 -41.38 -10.70
CA VAL A 597 -20.98 -41.28 -10.69
C VAL A 597 -20.57 -40.02 -9.92
N PRO A 598 -19.50 -40.02 -9.10
CA PRO A 598 -19.05 -38.81 -8.44
C PRO A 598 -18.37 -37.84 -9.43
N PRO A 599 -18.46 -36.51 -9.24
CA PRO A 599 -17.87 -35.53 -10.15
C PRO A 599 -16.38 -35.74 -10.43
N ALA A 600 -15.95 -35.43 -11.66
CA ALA A 600 -14.57 -35.68 -12.09
C ALA A 600 -13.54 -34.99 -11.16
N GLY A 601 -12.65 -35.79 -10.57
CA GLY A 601 -11.64 -35.29 -9.62
C GLY A 601 -12.15 -35.07 -8.19
N PHE A 602 -13.38 -35.48 -7.85
CA PHE A 602 -13.85 -35.57 -6.47
C PHE A 602 -12.92 -36.48 -5.64
N LYS A 603 -12.64 -36.07 -4.39
CA LYS A 603 -11.66 -36.71 -3.50
C LYS A 603 -12.12 -36.83 -2.05
N ARG A 604 -13.33 -36.37 -1.72
CA ARG A 604 -13.84 -36.30 -0.35
C ARG A 604 -14.64 -37.57 -0.02
N LEU A 605 -15.60 -37.52 0.89
CA LEU A 605 -16.32 -38.70 1.36
C LEU A 605 -17.39 -39.16 0.35
N LEU A 606 -17.53 -40.48 0.24
CA LEU A 606 -18.52 -41.20 -0.58
C LEU A 606 -19.11 -42.34 0.27
N PRO A 607 -20.30 -42.87 -0.04
CA PRO A 607 -20.79 -44.12 0.53
C PRO A 607 -19.73 -45.24 0.42
N GLY A 608 -19.44 -45.94 1.51
CA GLY A 608 -18.38 -46.96 1.60
C GLY A 608 -16.92 -46.43 1.50
N GLY A 609 -16.73 -45.15 1.17
CA GLY A 609 -15.42 -44.53 0.96
C GLY A 609 -14.74 -44.08 2.25
N ARG A 610 -13.40 -44.00 2.24
CA ARG A 610 -12.59 -43.44 3.34
C ARG A 610 -12.19 -41.97 3.08
N VAL A 611 -12.26 -41.12 4.11
CA VAL A 611 -11.74 -39.73 4.10
C VAL A 611 -10.93 -39.46 5.37
N ARG A 612 -9.98 -38.51 5.33
CA ARG A 612 -9.24 -38.05 6.51
C ARG A 612 -9.85 -36.77 7.08
N LEU A 613 -10.19 -36.82 8.37
CA LEU A 613 -10.45 -35.64 9.19
C LEU A 613 -9.12 -34.96 9.50
N LYS A 614 -8.99 -33.66 9.19
CA LYS A 614 -7.70 -32.96 9.31
C LYS A 614 -7.23 -32.95 10.78
N TYR A 615 -5.95 -33.30 11.00
CA TYR A 615 -5.28 -33.49 12.31
C TYR A 615 -5.83 -34.58 13.23
N ALA A 616 -6.98 -35.18 12.94
CA ALA A 616 -7.55 -36.30 13.71
C ALA A 616 -7.33 -37.64 12.98
N TYR A 617 -8.41 -38.36 12.66
CA TYR A 617 -8.42 -39.74 12.17
C TYR A 617 -8.86 -39.86 10.70
N VAL A 618 -8.68 -41.05 10.13
CA VAL A 618 -9.44 -41.52 8.96
C VAL A 618 -10.78 -42.09 9.42
N ILE A 619 -11.83 -41.82 8.66
CA ILE A 619 -13.16 -42.42 8.81
C ILE A 619 -13.62 -43.05 7.49
N ARG A 620 -14.51 -44.05 7.55
CA ARG A 620 -15.28 -44.59 6.42
C ARG A 620 -16.75 -44.30 6.63
N CYS A 621 -17.49 -43.89 5.60
CA CYS A 621 -18.96 -43.83 5.64
C CYS A 621 -19.54 -45.24 5.44
N ASP A 622 -20.28 -45.73 6.43
CA ASP A 622 -20.89 -47.07 6.42
C ASP A 622 -22.38 -47.00 6.08
N GLU A 623 -23.11 -46.01 6.61
CA GLU A 623 -24.54 -45.81 6.40
C GLU A 623 -24.87 -44.32 6.23
N VAL A 624 -25.91 -44.04 5.44
CA VAL A 624 -26.39 -42.68 5.14
C VAL A 624 -27.83 -42.56 5.65
N VAL A 625 -28.02 -41.84 6.75
CA VAL A 625 -29.35 -41.48 7.27
C VAL A 625 -29.90 -40.33 6.43
N ARG A 626 -31.16 -40.44 6.02
CA ARG A 626 -31.82 -39.54 5.08
C ARG A 626 -33.05 -38.88 5.70
N ASP A 627 -33.37 -37.68 5.23
CA ASP A 627 -34.69 -37.10 5.47
C ASP A 627 -35.79 -37.92 4.75
N ALA A 628 -36.93 -38.11 5.40
CA ALA A 628 -38.02 -38.94 4.89
C ALA A 628 -38.86 -38.29 3.77
N ILE A 629 -38.66 -36.99 3.50
CA ILE A 629 -39.41 -36.19 2.52
C ILE A 629 -38.48 -35.77 1.37
N THR A 630 -37.31 -35.20 1.66
CA THR A 630 -36.36 -34.73 0.62
C THR A 630 -35.42 -35.83 0.12
N ASN A 631 -35.25 -36.92 0.87
CA ASN A 631 -34.27 -37.99 0.64
C ASN A 631 -32.80 -37.50 0.65
N GLU A 632 -32.54 -36.28 1.13
CA GLU A 632 -31.20 -35.74 1.32
C GLU A 632 -30.52 -36.37 2.55
N PRO A 633 -29.17 -36.47 2.57
CA PRO A 633 -28.45 -37.02 3.71
C PRO A 633 -28.48 -36.03 4.89
N THR A 634 -28.96 -36.49 6.04
CA THR A 634 -29.04 -35.70 7.28
C THR A 634 -27.94 -36.08 8.28
N GLU A 635 -27.51 -37.33 8.27
CA GLU A 635 -26.46 -37.85 9.14
C GLU A 635 -25.72 -39.02 8.49
N LEU A 636 -24.40 -39.10 8.67
CA LEU A 636 -23.56 -40.21 8.22
C LEU A 636 -23.11 -41.03 9.42
N LEU A 637 -23.34 -42.35 9.38
CA LEU A 637 -22.76 -43.27 10.36
C LEU A 637 -21.42 -43.79 9.82
N CYS A 638 -20.37 -43.64 10.62
CA CYS A 638 -19.00 -43.84 10.18
C CYS A 638 -18.15 -44.66 11.16
N THR A 639 -17.33 -45.57 10.64
CA THR A 639 -16.27 -46.26 11.38
C THR A 639 -14.97 -45.44 11.31
N MET A 640 -14.36 -45.18 12.45
CA MET A 640 -13.03 -44.57 12.60
C MET A 640 -11.92 -45.64 12.62
N PHE A 641 -10.72 -45.28 12.16
CA PHE A 641 -9.51 -46.12 12.19
C PHE A 641 -8.51 -45.58 13.22
N PRO A 642 -8.48 -46.07 14.48
CA PRO A 642 -7.66 -45.51 15.57
C PRO A 642 -6.16 -45.44 15.25
N GLU A 643 -5.64 -46.39 14.49
CA GLU A 643 -4.25 -46.49 14.03
C GLU A 643 -3.82 -45.33 13.09
N THR A 644 -4.75 -44.48 12.67
CA THR A 644 -4.51 -43.32 11.80
C THR A 644 -4.41 -41.98 12.54
N ARG A 645 -4.41 -42.01 13.89
CA ARG A 645 -4.37 -40.85 14.80
C ARG A 645 -3.32 -39.80 14.38
N SER A 646 -3.68 -38.52 14.53
CA SER A 646 -2.80 -37.37 14.25
C SER A 646 -2.20 -37.36 12.83
N GLY A 647 -2.85 -38.05 11.88
CA GLY A 647 -2.39 -38.18 10.51
C GLY A 647 -1.41 -39.34 10.24
N ALA A 648 -1.19 -40.25 11.18
CA ALA A 648 -0.47 -41.50 10.93
C ALA A 648 -1.03 -42.25 9.71
N THR A 649 -0.19 -43.01 9.01
CA THR A 649 -0.62 -43.92 7.94
C THR A 649 -0.02 -45.29 8.25
N PRO A 650 -0.82 -46.35 8.45
CA PRO A 650 -0.30 -47.68 8.75
C PRO A 650 0.65 -48.18 7.68
N GLU A 651 1.65 -48.95 8.10
CA GLU A 651 2.64 -49.50 7.19
C GLU A 651 1.99 -50.47 6.19
N GLY A 652 2.19 -50.23 4.90
CA GLY A 652 1.52 -50.94 3.80
C GLY A 652 0.16 -50.40 3.36
N GLU A 653 -0.51 -49.50 4.12
CA GLU A 653 -1.77 -48.89 3.67
C GLU A 653 -1.55 -47.73 2.68
N ALA A 654 -2.41 -47.64 1.67
CA ALA A 654 -2.43 -46.54 0.71
C ALA A 654 -2.98 -45.25 1.34
N ARG A 655 -2.25 -44.14 1.21
CA ARG A 655 -2.68 -42.83 1.74
C ARG A 655 -4.04 -42.41 1.17
N VAL A 656 -4.98 -42.11 2.07
CA VAL A 656 -6.30 -41.56 1.76
C VAL A 656 -6.16 -40.22 1.00
N LYS A 657 -6.84 -40.11 -0.14
CA LYS A 657 -6.68 -38.98 -1.09
C LYS A 657 -7.42 -37.69 -0.66
N GLY A 658 -8.39 -37.81 0.24
CA GLY A 658 -9.20 -36.71 0.75
C GLY A 658 -8.82 -36.30 2.16
N ILE A 659 -8.71 -34.98 2.37
CA ILE A 659 -8.59 -34.36 3.70
C ILE A 659 -9.66 -33.27 3.79
N ILE A 660 -10.47 -33.30 4.85
CA ILE A 660 -11.59 -32.38 5.09
C ILE A 660 -11.50 -31.77 6.49
N GLN A 661 -12.04 -30.56 6.68
CA GLN A 661 -12.24 -30.02 8.04
C GLN A 661 -13.48 -30.63 8.68
N TRP A 662 -13.59 -30.44 9.99
CA TRP A 662 -14.65 -30.99 10.84
C TRP A 662 -14.70 -30.17 12.13
N VAL A 663 -15.83 -30.19 12.84
CA VAL A 663 -15.98 -29.60 14.18
C VAL A 663 -16.78 -30.57 15.05
N GLU A 664 -16.35 -30.86 16.28
CA GLU A 664 -17.06 -31.75 17.21
C GLU A 664 -18.42 -31.14 17.63
N ALA A 665 -19.47 -31.97 17.67
CA ALA A 665 -20.85 -31.49 17.66
C ALA A 665 -21.42 -31.05 19.02
N SER A 666 -20.85 -31.51 20.15
CA SER A 666 -21.30 -31.17 21.50
C SER A 666 -20.64 -29.90 22.06
N THR A 667 -19.45 -29.57 21.56
CA THR A 667 -18.65 -28.38 21.96
C THR A 667 -18.70 -27.24 20.95
N CYS A 668 -19.17 -27.48 19.71
CA CYS A 668 -19.26 -26.43 18.69
C CYS A 668 -20.08 -25.22 19.15
N THR A 669 -19.69 -24.03 18.70
CA THR A 669 -20.51 -22.83 18.82
C THR A 669 -21.22 -22.56 17.50
N LYS A 670 -22.51 -22.24 17.56
CA LYS A 670 -23.27 -21.79 16.39
C LYS A 670 -23.04 -20.30 16.16
N CYS A 671 -22.88 -19.91 14.90
CA CYS A 671 -22.70 -18.54 14.47
C CYS A 671 -23.41 -18.31 13.13
N ARG A 672 -23.37 -17.07 12.64
CA ARG A 672 -23.97 -16.64 11.39
C ARG A 672 -22.91 -16.04 10.49
N VAL A 673 -22.94 -16.35 9.20
CA VAL A 673 -21.93 -15.88 8.23
C VAL A 673 -22.56 -15.00 7.17
N MET A 674 -22.07 -13.76 7.07
CA MET A 674 -22.47 -12.81 6.06
C MET A 674 -21.60 -13.03 4.82
N GLN A 675 -22.10 -13.74 3.82
CA GLN A 675 -21.42 -13.95 2.54
C GLN A 675 -21.73 -12.79 1.59
N TYR A 676 -20.87 -11.77 1.61
CA TYR A 676 -20.94 -10.67 0.66
C TYR A 676 -20.26 -11.00 -0.67
N ASP A 677 -20.71 -10.35 -1.73
CA ASP A 677 -20.10 -10.34 -3.06
C ASP A 677 -19.95 -8.90 -3.58
N ARG A 678 -19.57 -8.70 -4.85
CA ARG A 678 -19.49 -7.37 -5.47
C ARG A 678 -20.88 -6.71 -5.51
N LEU A 679 -20.95 -5.41 -5.21
CA LEU A 679 -22.23 -4.68 -5.06
C LEU A 679 -22.97 -4.48 -6.39
N PHE A 680 -22.25 -4.43 -7.51
CA PHE A 680 -22.82 -4.27 -8.85
C PHE A 680 -22.38 -5.42 -9.76
N VAL A 681 -23.24 -5.81 -10.71
CA VAL A 681 -22.91 -6.82 -11.74
C VAL A 681 -22.19 -6.23 -12.95
N ALA A 682 -22.43 -4.95 -13.26
CA ALA A 682 -21.80 -4.25 -14.37
C ALA A 682 -20.39 -3.74 -14.01
N GLU A 683 -19.47 -3.76 -14.98
CA GLU A 683 -18.11 -3.24 -14.78
C GLU A 683 -18.11 -1.73 -14.47
N GLU A 684 -18.99 -0.96 -15.10
CA GLU A 684 -19.12 0.49 -14.95
C GLU A 684 -20.57 0.89 -14.63
N PRO A 685 -20.98 0.88 -13.34
CA PRO A 685 -22.39 0.98 -12.97
C PRO A 685 -23.09 2.28 -13.42
N GLY A 686 -24.16 2.12 -14.19
CA GLY A 686 -24.99 3.17 -14.79
C GLY A 686 -24.53 3.66 -16.16
N ARG A 687 -23.52 3.02 -16.78
CA ARG A 687 -23.02 3.40 -18.12
C ARG A 687 -24.00 3.09 -19.25
N GLU A 688 -24.71 1.97 -19.16
CA GLU A 688 -25.68 1.54 -20.20
C GLU A 688 -27.12 1.96 -19.85
N SER A 689 -27.52 1.80 -18.59
CA SER A 689 -28.89 2.08 -18.12
C SER A 689 -29.17 3.56 -17.83
N GLY A 690 -28.13 4.38 -17.66
CA GLY A 690 -28.22 5.75 -17.16
C GLY A 690 -28.47 5.88 -15.65
N ASP A 691 -29.07 4.86 -15.01
CA ASP A 691 -29.22 4.78 -13.55
C ASP A 691 -28.45 3.58 -12.99
N PHE A 692 -27.35 3.86 -12.29
CA PHE A 692 -26.48 2.85 -11.68
C PHE A 692 -27.17 1.93 -10.67
N THR A 693 -28.35 2.29 -10.15
CA THR A 693 -29.11 1.43 -9.22
C THR A 693 -29.74 0.21 -9.91
N THR A 694 -29.89 0.21 -11.25
CA THR A 694 -30.36 -0.98 -12.00
C THR A 694 -29.35 -2.12 -11.95
N ASP A 695 -28.08 -1.80 -11.78
CA ASP A 695 -26.96 -2.72 -11.95
C ASP A 695 -26.55 -3.39 -10.63
N ILE A 696 -27.33 -3.16 -9.56
CA ILE A 696 -27.07 -3.70 -8.22
C ILE A 696 -27.24 -5.21 -8.22
N ASN A 697 -26.21 -5.91 -7.74
CA ASN A 697 -26.20 -7.34 -7.56
C ASN A 697 -27.12 -7.74 -6.39
N LYS A 698 -28.20 -8.46 -6.70
CA LYS A 698 -29.17 -8.96 -5.72
C LYS A 698 -28.57 -10.01 -4.77
N GLU A 699 -27.55 -10.75 -5.22
CA GLU A 699 -26.79 -11.72 -4.43
C GLU A 699 -25.57 -11.09 -3.74
N SER A 700 -25.45 -9.75 -3.70
CA SER A 700 -24.33 -9.05 -3.06
C SER A 700 -24.22 -9.27 -1.56
N LEU A 701 -25.27 -9.78 -0.91
CA LEU A 701 -25.25 -10.31 0.46
C LEU A 701 -26.17 -11.52 0.55
N ARG A 702 -25.60 -12.66 0.95
CA ARG A 702 -26.32 -13.84 1.43
C ARG A 702 -25.96 -14.12 2.89
N VAL A 703 -26.97 -14.16 3.76
CA VAL A 703 -26.80 -14.67 5.14
C VAL A 703 -26.77 -16.20 5.11
N VAL A 704 -25.82 -16.80 5.80
CA VAL A 704 -25.74 -18.25 6.03
C VAL A 704 -25.92 -18.51 7.52
N GLU A 705 -27.05 -19.14 7.83
CA GLU A 705 -27.50 -19.48 9.17
C GLU A 705 -27.00 -20.87 9.60
N GLY A 706 -26.87 -21.09 10.91
CA GLY A 706 -26.55 -22.40 11.47
C GLY A 706 -25.11 -22.88 11.27
N VAL A 707 -24.20 -22.00 10.86
CA VAL A 707 -22.76 -22.27 10.76
C VAL A 707 -22.22 -22.72 12.12
N VAL A 708 -21.32 -23.70 12.13
CA VAL A 708 -20.65 -24.16 13.37
C VAL A 708 -19.15 -23.93 13.31
N VAL A 709 -18.60 -23.36 14.39
CA VAL A 709 -17.17 -23.09 14.57
C VAL A 709 -16.60 -23.86 15.74
N GLU A 710 -15.30 -24.16 15.69
CA GLU A 710 -14.58 -24.77 16.80
C GLU A 710 -14.52 -23.85 18.05
N PRO A 711 -14.40 -24.41 19.27
CA PRO A 711 -14.56 -23.64 20.51
C PRO A 711 -13.57 -22.47 20.68
N SER A 712 -12.37 -22.55 20.09
CA SER A 712 -11.39 -21.47 20.20
C SER A 712 -11.86 -20.19 19.51
N VAL A 713 -12.59 -20.28 18.40
CA VAL A 713 -13.10 -19.12 17.64
C VAL A 713 -14.12 -18.35 18.48
N ALA A 714 -15.01 -19.07 19.16
CA ALA A 714 -16.01 -18.46 20.03
C ALA A 714 -15.37 -17.77 21.24
N LYS A 715 -14.37 -18.41 21.88
CA LYS A 715 -13.64 -17.82 22.99
C LYS A 715 -12.89 -16.55 22.56
N ASP A 716 -12.05 -16.65 21.52
CA ASP A 716 -11.25 -15.54 21.00
C ASP A 716 -12.17 -14.35 20.57
N ALA A 717 -13.39 -14.63 20.07
CA ALA A 717 -14.40 -13.61 19.74
C ALA A 717 -15.00 -12.91 20.95
N ILE A 718 -15.35 -13.65 22.01
CA ILE A 718 -15.81 -13.07 23.28
C ILE A 718 -14.70 -12.23 23.92
N ASP A 719 -13.45 -12.71 23.91
CA ASP A 719 -12.28 -11.98 24.40
C ASP A 719 -12.05 -10.67 23.59
N MET A 720 -12.29 -10.67 22.27
CA MET A 720 -12.24 -9.46 21.44
C MET A 720 -13.37 -8.47 21.74
N ILE A 721 -14.63 -8.93 21.84
CA ILE A 721 -15.79 -8.08 22.20
C ILE A 721 -15.56 -7.43 23.58
N ALA A 722 -15.04 -8.19 24.55
CA ALA A 722 -14.67 -7.67 25.86
C ALA A 722 -13.53 -6.65 25.78
N ARG A 723 -12.48 -6.89 24.97
CA ARG A 723 -11.38 -5.94 24.75
C ARG A 723 -11.88 -4.60 24.18
N ILE A 724 -12.78 -4.64 23.21
CA ILE A 724 -13.34 -3.43 22.57
C ILE A 724 -14.22 -2.67 23.58
N ARG A 725 -15.09 -3.36 24.32
CA ARG A 725 -15.90 -2.75 25.39
C ARG A 725 -15.05 -2.08 26.46
N ASN A 726 -13.94 -2.71 26.86
CA ASN A 726 -13.05 -2.23 27.91
C ASN A 726 -12.04 -1.16 27.44
N TYR A 727 -11.92 -0.91 26.13
CA TYR A 727 -11.07 0.17 25.61
C TYR A 727 -11.58 1.56 26.03
N GLY A 728 -12.91 1.72 26.11
CA GLY A 728 -13.59 2.95 26.51
C GLY A 728 -13.85 3.90 25.33
N THR A 729 -15.01 4.55 25.32
CA THR A 729 -15.50 5.34 24.18
C THR A 729 -14.73 6.64 23.93
N GLY A 730 -13.92 7.11 24.89
CA GLY A 730 -13.11 8.32 24.75
C GLY A 730 -11.74 8.09 24.10
N LYS A 731 -11.08 6.95 24.35
CA LYS A 731 -9.67 6.78 24.01
C LYS A 731 -9.42 6.85 22.50
N LYS A 732 -8.67 7.85 22.05
CA LYS A 732 -8.25 8.00 20.67
C LYS A 732 -6.79 7.58 20.54
N SER A 733 -6.55 6.47 19.84
CA SER A 733 -5.21 5.99 19.52
C SER A 733 -5.24 5.16 18.23
N VAL A 734 -4.09 5.13 17.54
CA VAL A 734 -3.89 4.37 16.30
C VAL A 734 -4.11 2.86 16.52
N ASP A 735 -3.90 2.37 17.74
CA ASP A 735 -4.05 0.96 18.13
C ASP A 735 -5.43 0.59 18.69
N LYS A 736 -6.44 1.43 18.45
CA LYS A 736 -7.86 1.12 18.71
C LYS A 736 -8.19 -0.29 18.21
N PRO A 737 -8.73 -1.20 19.06
CA PRO A 737 -9.14 -2.52 18.63
C PRO A 737 -10.46 -2.44 17.83
N TYR A 738 -10.56 -3.23 16.77
CA TYR A 738 -11.78 -3.38 15.97
C TYR A 738 -12.21 -4.84 15.95
N HIS A 739 -13.52 -5.12 15.80
CA HIS A 739 -14.01 -6.50 15.66
C HIS A 739 -13.31 -7.22 14.48
N ALA A 740 -13.11 -6.48 13.39
CA ALA A 740 -12.36 -6.89 12.21
C ALA A 740 -10.88 -7.29 12.45
N ASP A 741 -10.27 -6.90 13.58
CA ASP A 741 -8.92 -7.35 13.96
C ASP A 741 -8.91 -8.87 14.24
N LEU A 742 -10.06 -9.44 14.63
CA LEU A 742 -10.23 -10.89 14.75
C LEU A 742 -10.69 -11.48 13.42
N ALA A 743 -9.71 -11.76 12.56
CA ALA A 743 -9.89 -12.50 11.32
C ALA A 743 -9.36 -13.94 11.41
N TYR A 744 -10.04 -14.86 10.71
CA TYR A 744 -9.60 -16.23 10.48
C TYR A 744 -9.64 -16.60 8.99
N GLN A 745 -8.67 -17.40 8.56
CA GLN A 745 -8.88 -18.30 7.42
C GLN A 745 -9.70 -19.50 7.93
N PHE A 746 -11.01 -19.49 7.70
CA PHE A 746 -11.82 -20.69 7.87
C PHE A 746 -11.42 -21.68 6.78
N GLU A 747 -10.86 -22.82 7.22
CA GLU A 747 -10.13 -23.71 6.31
C GLU A 747 -10.98 -24.13 5.11
N ARG A 748 -10.32 -24.15 3.93
CA ARG A 748 -10.89 -24.48 2.62
C ARG A 748 -12.06 -23.60 2.15
N SER A 749 -12.51 -22.64 2.95
CA SER A 749 -13.72 -21.84 2.73
C SER A 749 -13.40 -20.41 2.27
N GLY A 750 -12.57 -19.69 3.04
CA GLY A 750 -12.28 -18.27 2.79
C GLY A 750 -11.63 -17.61 4.00
N TYR A 751 -11.56 -16.27 3.95
CA TYR A 751 -11.18 -15.44 5.08
C TYR A 751 -12.41 -14.74 5.63
N PHE A 752 -12.56 -14.74 6.95
CA PHE A 752 -13.72 -14.25 7.66
C PHE A 752 -13.28 -13.42 8.86
N ALA A 753 -13.97 -12.32 9.13
CA ALA A 753 -13.68 -11.43 10.26
C ALA A 753 -14.94 -11.22 11.11
N LEU A 754 -14.76 -11.00 12.41
CA LEU A 754 -15.88 -10.76 13.34
C LEU A 754 -16.58 -9.44 12.99
N ASP A 755 -17.91 -9.46 12.80
CA ASP A 755 -18.70 -8.27 12.50
C ASP A 755 -18.99 -7.46 13.78
N SER A 756 -19.16 -6.15 13.63
CA SER A 756 -19.52 -5.23 14.72
C SER A 756 -20.93 -5.43 15.30
N SER A 757 -21.80 -6.19 14.64
CA SER A 757 -23.09 -6.62 15.23
C SER A 757 -22.98 -7.83 16.17
N SER A 758 -21.81 -8.45 16.29
CA SER A 758 -21.60 -9.63 17.15
C SER A 758 -21.81 -9.32 18.63
N THR A 759 -22.42 -10.28 19.33
CA THR A 759 -22.63 -10.25 20.78
C THR A 759 -22.10 -11.53 21.42
N GLU A 760 -22.01 -11.57 22.75
CA GLU A 760 -21.57 -12.78 23.49
C GLU A 760 -22.49 -14.00 23.29
N SER A 761 -23.72 -13.80 22.78
CA SER A 761 -24.71 -14.87 22.52
C SER A 761 -25.06 -15.08 21.04
N ASP A 762 -24.64 -14.19 20.14
CA ASP A 762 -24.84 -14.29 18.68
C ASP A 762 -23.60 -13.76 17.97
N LEU A 763 -22.78 -14.69 17.46
CA LEU A 763 -21.54 -14.37 16.76
C LEU A 763 -21.79 -14.26 15.26
N VAL A 764 -21.37 -13.15 14.66
CA VAL A 764 -21.57 -12.86 13.24
C VAL A 764 -20.21 -12.67 12.56
N PHE A 765 -19.95 -13.41 11.48
CA PHE A 765 -18.69 -13.36 10.74
C PHE A 765 -18.90 -12.89 9.29
N ASN A 766 -18.25 -11.79 8.93
CA ASN A 766 -18.23 -11.27 7.57
C ASN A 766 -17.23 -12.06 6.71
N ARG A 767 -17.65 -12.57 5.55
CA ARG A 767 -16.73 -13.11 4.54
C ARG A 767 -15.95 -11.96 3.93
N VAL A 768 -14.68 -11.79 4.32
CA VAL A 768 -13.79 -10.77 3.74
C VAL A 768 -13.65 -11.07 2.25
N VAL A 769 -13.10 -12.24 1.94
CA VAL A 769 -12.76 -12.70 0.59
C VAL A 769 -12.67 -14.24 0.57
N THR A 770 -12.96 -14.84 -0.58
CA THR A 770 -12.78 -16.29 -0.85
C THR A 770 -11.29 -16.67 -0.86
N LEU A 771 -10.96 -17.97 -0.93
CA LEU A 771 -9.55 -18.42 -1.06
C LEU A 771 -8.95 -18.21 -2.47
N LYS A 772 -9.78 -17.90 -3.46
CA LYS A 772 -9.44 -17.64 -4.86
C LYS A 772 -10.55 -16.79 -5.46
N ASP A 773 -10.23 -15.94 -6.44
CA ASP A 773 -11.25 -15.38 -7.33
C ASP A 773 -12.14 -16.50 -7.92
N THR A 774 -13.43 -16.20 -8.00
CA THR A 774 -14.51 -17.03 -8.57
C THR A 774 -15.42 -16.23 -9.51
N TRP A 775 -15.25 -14.92 -9.63
CA TRP A 775 -16.16 -14.01 -10.35
C TRP A 775 -16.21 -14.36 -11.85
N ASN A 776 -15.04 -14.44 -12.48
CA ASN A 776 -14.90 -14.79 -13.91
C ASN A 776 -15.40 -16.21 -14.24
N ALA A 777 -15.45 -17.12 -13.25
CA ALA A 777 -15.96 -18.47 -13.42
C ALA A 777 -17.50 -18.54 -13.35
N ALA A 778 -18.16 -17.60 -12.66
CA ALA A 778 -19.61 -17.60 -12.50
C ALA A 778 -20.33 -17.24 -13.80
N PHE A 779 -19.96 -16.12 -14.46
CA PHE A 779 -20.55 -15.68 -15.72
C PHE A 779 -20.42 -16.74 -16.84
N SER A 780 -19.24 -17.38 -16.92
CA SER A 780 -18.96 -18.50 -17.83
C SER A 780 -19.92 -19.71 -17.68
N SER A 781 -20.66 -19.81 -16.57
CA SER A 781 -21.65 -20.87 -16.32
C SER A 781 -23.10 -20.46 -16.61
N MET A 782 -23.38 -19.16 -16.73
CA MET A 782 -24.72 -18.63 -17.04
C MET A 782 -24.95 -18.48 -18.56
N GLU A 783 -23.90 -18.23 -19.35
CA GLU A 783 -24.01 -18.05 -20.81
C GLU A 783 -24.12 -19.36 -21.62
N GLY A 784 -24.50 -20.48 -20.99
CA GLY A 784 -24.75 -21.78 -21.64
C GLY A 784 -26.00 -21.84 -22.55
N GLY A 785 -26.35 -20.73 -23.20
CA GLY A 785 -27.68 -20.41 -23.74
C GLY A 785 -27.72 -20.04 -25.23
N ASN A 786 -26.87 -20.65 -26.06
CA ASN A 786 -27.01 -20.70 -27.53
C ASN A 786 -27.18 -19.35 -28.28
N ASN A 787 -26.08 -18.69 -28.63
CA ASN A 787 -26.05 -17.89 -29.86
C ASN A 787 -24.66 -17.83 -30.52
N LYS A 788 -24.60 -17.43 -31.80
CA LYS A 788 -23.37 -17.39 -32.60
C LYS A 788 -22.53 -16.15 -32.29
N LYS A 789 -21.20 -16.33 -32.27
CA LYS A 789 -20.24 -15.22 -32.18
C LYS A 789 -20.38 -14.22 -33.33
N VAL A 790 -20.26 -12.95 -32.98
CA VAL A 790 -19.77 -11.88 -33.85
C VAL A 790 -18.69 -11.18 -33.04
N ASP A 791 -17.42 -11.30 -33.43
CA ASP A 791 -16.30 -10.69 -32.70
C ASP A 791 -16.21 -9.19 -33.03
N HIS A 792 -16.18 -8.31 -32.02
CA HIS A 792 -15.46 -7.02 -32.02
C HIS A 792 -15.45 -6.40 -30.61
N GLN A 793 -14.34 -6.57 -29.88
CA GLN A 793 -14.00 -5.78 -28.68
C GLN A 793 -12.46 -5.80 -28.53
N PRO A 794 -11.78 -4.66 -28.27
CA PRO A 794 -10.31 -4.62 -28.18
C PRO A 794 -9.80 -5.24 -26.87
N LYS A 795 -8.56 -5.73 -26.89
CA LYS A 795 -7.90 -6.34 -25.73
C LYS A 795 -7.13 -5.29 -24.92
N ILE A 796 -7.18 -5.46 -23.60
CA ILE A 796 -6.21 -4.91 -22.65
C ILE A 796 -5.48 -6.12 -22.06
N ASP A 797 -4.16 -6.08 -22.01
CA ASP A 797 -3.37 -7.26 -21.62
C ASP A 797 -3.47 -7.57 -20.12
N GLN A 798 -3.78 -8.83 -19.80
CA GLN A 798 -3.88 -9.35 -18.45
C GLN A 798 -2.56 -10.02 -18.04
N VAL A 799 -1.96 -9.56 -16.95
CA VAL A 799 -0.74 -10.16 -16.38
C VAL A 799 -1.09 -11.34 -15.47
N GLU A 800 -0.73 -12.57 -15.86
CA GLU A 800 -0.99 -13.77 -15.07
C GLU A 800 -0.05 -13.90 -13.83
N ILE A 801 -0.59 -13.68 -12.62
CA ILE A 801 0.19 -13.82 -11.37
C ILE A 801 0.22 -15.29 -10.89
N GLY A 802 1.35 -15.97 -11.15
CA GLY A 802 1.56 -17.39 -10.85
C GLY A 802 1.77 -17.75 -9.36
N LYS A 803 0.85 -18.55 -8.80
CA LYS A 803 0.84 -18.95 -7.37
C LYS A 803 2.01 -19.84 -6.92
N GLN A 804 3.04 -19.19 -6.35
CA GLN A 804 3.43 -19.36 -4.95
C GLN A 804 3.15 -20.73 -4.29
N LYS A 805 4.17 -21.57 -4.08
CA LYS A 805 4.19 -22.57 -3.00
C LYS A 805 5.50 -22.41 -2.24
N SER A 806 5.42 -22.16 -0.94
CA SER A 806 6.59 -22.02 -0.06
C SER A 806 7.08 -23.39 0.43
N GLY A 807 8.25 -23.81 -0.07
CA GLY A 807 9.19 -24.60 0.73
C GLY A 807 10.14 -23.63 1.42
N GLY A 808 10.54 -23.91 2.67
CA GLY A 808 11.39 -23.01 3.46
C GLY A 808 12.87 -23.10 3.12
N GLY A 809 13.61 -22.03 3.39
CA GLY A 809 15.07 -21.96 3.28
C GLY A 809 15.55 -20.52 3.43
N GLY A 810 16.26 -20.21 4.52
CA GLY A 810 16.93 -18.92 4.68
C GLY A 810 18.29 -18.95 3.98
N GLY A 811 18.59 -17.94 3.16
CA GLY A 811 19.84 -17.89 2.38
C GLY A 811 19.80 -16.95 1.17
N GLY A 812 19.19 -15.76 1.34
CA GLY A 812 18.82 -14.89 0.20
C GLY A 812 19.97 -14.49 -0.72
N GLN A 813 21.18 -14.30 -0.20
CA GLN A 813 22.31 -13.74 -0.96
C GLN A 813 23.12 -14.81 -1.73
N ALA A 814 23.26 -16.02 -1.18
CA ALA A 814 23.93 -17.12 -1.88
C ALA A 814 23.06 -17.72 -3.00
N ALA A 815 21.73 -17.69 -2.86
CA ALA A 815 20.80 -18.33 -3.79
C ALA A 815 20.72 -17.65 -5.18
N ILE A 816 21.03 -16.34 -5.29
CA ILE A 816 20.87 -15.60 -6.56
C ILE A 816 22.10 -15.79 -7.48
N LEU A 817 23.30 -15.93 -6.90
CA LEU A 817 24.49 -16.37 -7.63
C LEU A 817 24.32 -17.82 -8.17
N ASP A 818 23.66 -18.69 -7.39
CA ASP A 818 23.28 -20.04 -7.80
C ASP A 818 22.25 -20.03 -8.95
N ASP A 819 21.23 -19.15 -8.90
CA ASP A 819 20.24 -19.01 -9.97
C ASP A 819 20.88 -18.66 -11.32
N ALA A 820 21.87 -17.76 -11.35
CA ALA A 820 22.59 -17.39 -12.58
C ALA A 820 23.39 -18.56 -13.17
N ARG A 821 23.99 -19.40 -12.32
CA ARG A 821 24.72 -20.63 -12.72
C ARG A 821 23.81 -21.71 -13.29
N ARG A 822 22.50 -21.65 -13.00
CA ARG A 822 21.52 -22.69 -13.35
C ARG A 822 20.73 -22.42 -14.63
N ILE A 823 20.88 -21.26 -15.27
CA ILE A 823 20.29 -20.98 -16.60
C ILE A 823 21.23 -21.35 -17.75
N ALA A 824 20.69 -21.90 -18.84
CA ALA A 824 21.47 -22.29 -20.01
C ALA A 824 21.35 -21.24 -21.12
N LEU A 825 22.15 -20.17 -21.04
CA LEU A 825 22.31 -19.19 -22.12
C LEU A 825 23.28 -19.74 -23.16
N ARG A 826 22.80 -20.03 -24.37
CA ARG A 826 23.61 -20.56 -25.48
C ARG A 826 23.61 -19.66 -26.69
N ALA A 827 24.72 -19.71 -27.44
CA ALA A 827 24.80 -19.18 -28.79
C ALA A 827 23.97 -20.07 -29.74
N GLY A 828 23.16 -19.46 -30.61
CA GLY A 828 22.42 -20.16 -31.66
C GLY A 828 22.34 -19.38 -32.96
N THR A 829 21.85 -20.01 -34.02
CA THR A 829 21.62 -19.37 -35.34
C THR A 829 20.19 -19.58 -35.79
N ILE A 830 19.48 -18.50 -36.11
CA ILE A 830 18.13 -18.57 -36.67
C ILE A 830 18.24 -19.07 -38.13
N LEU A 831 17.67 -20.22 -38.43
CA LEU A 831 17.68 -20.82 -39.77
C LEU A 831 16.48 -20.37 -40.61
N GLU A 832 15.33 -20.19 -39.97
CA GLU A 832 14.08 -19.73 -40.60
C GLU A 832 13.36 -18.77 -39.66
N ALA A 833 12.66 -17.77 -40.21
CA ALA A 833 11.73 -16.92 -39.49
C ALA A 833 10.47 -16.71 -40.33
N ARG A 834 9.28 -16.87 -39.73
CA ARG A 834 7.98 -16.71 -40.42
C ARG A 834 6.89 -16.16 -39.48
N PRO A 835 5.88 -15.44 -39.97
CA PRO A 835 4.77 -14.99 -39.14
C PRO A 835 4.02 -16.15 -38.48
N HIS A 836 3.48 -15.91 -37.29
CA HIS A 836 2.65 -16.86 -36.57
C HIS A 836 1.21 -16.89 -37.15
N PRO A 837 0.62 -18.05 -37.46
CA PRO A 837 -0.64 -18.12 -38.23
C PRO A 837 -1.87 -17.58 -37.48
N GLU A 838 -1.83 -17.53 -36.15
CA GLU A 838 -2.94 -17.04 -35.29
C GLU A 838 -2.57 -15.79 -34.46
N ALA A 839 -1.46 -15.09 -34.76
CA ALA A 839 -1.05 -13.91 -34.01
C ALA A 839 -0.10 -12.98 -34.78
N GLU A 840 -0.55 -11.76 -35.06
CA GLU A 840 0.19 -10.76 -35.86
C GLU A 840 1.45 -10.25 -35.14
N SER A 841 1.47 -10.23 -33.81
CA SER A 841 2.61 -9.80 -32.99
C SER A 841 3.68 -10.89 -32.75
N LEU A 842 3.51 -12.10 -33.29
CA LEU A 842 4.41 -13.23 -33.04
C LEU A 842 5.11 -13.73 -34.31
N ILE A 843 6.40 -14.05 -34.18
CA ILE A 843 7.22 -14.75 -35.18
C ILE A 843 7.48 -16.18 -34.69
N ILE A 844 7.42 -17.15 -35.60
CA ILE A 844 7.94 -18.50 -35.40
C ILE A 844 9.32 -18.58 -36.05
N CYS A 845 10.35 -18.82 -35.24
CA CYS A 845 11.71 -19.06 -35.71
C CYS A 845 12.08 -20.54 -35.58
N LYS A 846 12.87 -21.05 -36.54
CA LYS A 846 13.68 -22.27 -36.36
C LYS A 846 15.09 -21.87 -35.97
N LEU A 847 15.60 -22.46 -34.89
CA LEU A 847 16.84 -22.05 -34.23
C LEU A 847 17.75 -23.26 -34.04
N ASP A 848 18.94 -23.23 -34.64
CA ASP A 848 20.01 -24.17 -34.31
C ASP A 848 20.69 -23.72 -33.01
N CYS A 849 20.45 -24.46 -31.94
CA CYS A 849 21.05 -24.28 -30.61
C CYS A 849 22.19 -25.29 -30.34
N GLY A 850 22.71 -25.99 -31.34
CA GLY A 850 23.74 -27.02 -31.18
C GLY A 850 23.31 -28.24 -30.37
N ASP A 851 22.00 -28.52 -30.30
CA ASP A 851 21.46 -29.66 -29.56
C ASP A 851 21.80 -30.99 -30.25
N VAL A 852 22.36 -31.92 -29.49
CA VAL A 852 22.71 -33.28 -29.94
C VAL A 852 21.91 -34.36 -29.20
N ASP A 853 21.75 -35.52 -29.84
CA ASP A 853 21.08 -36.69 -29.28
C ASP A 853 22.00 -37.51 -28.33
N GLU A 854 21.48 -38.63 -27.82
CA GLU A 854 22.22 -39.57 -26.97
C GLU A 854 23.36 -40.32 -27.69
N HIS A 855 23.61 -40.02 -28.97
CA HIS A 855 24.71 -40.52 -29.80
C HIS A 855 25.59 -39.39 -30.36
N GLY A 856 25.40 -38.15 -29.89
CA GLY A 856 26.16 -36.98 -30.31
C GLY A 856 25.85 -36.48 -31.73
N GLN A 857 24.75 -36.91 -32.35
CA GLN A 857 24.31 -36.42 -33.65
C GLN A 857 23.45 -35.16 -33.49
N PRO A 858 23.55 -34.16 -34.39
CA PRO A 858 22.68 -32.97 -34.36
C PRO A 858 21.20 -33.33 -34.46
N THR A 859 20.38 -32.71 -33.61
CA THR A 859 18.92 -32.89 -33.56
C THR A 859 18.17 -31.86 -34.42
N GLU A 860 16.84 -31.97 -34.51
CA GLU A 860 16.04 -30.98 -35.24
C GLU A 860 16.14 -29.57 -34.61
N PRO A 861 16.29 -28.50 -35.42
CA PRO A 861 16.31 -27.12 -34.94
C PRO A 861 15.10 -26.79 -34.06
N ARG A 862 15.36 -26.16 -32.91
CA ARG A 862 14.33 -25.75 -31.94
C ARG A 862 13.32 -24.81 -32.58
N THR A 863 12.07 -24.91 -32.15
CA THR A 863 11.01 -23.98 -32.54
C THR A 863 10.94 -22.90 -31.46
N VAL A 864 11.07 -21.62 -31.84
CA VAL A 864 10.91 -20.50 -30.90
C VAL A 864 9.77 -19.60 -31.37
N VAL A 865 8.89 -19.19 -30.46
CA VAL A 865 7.85 -18.19 -30.71
C VAL A 865 8.24 -16.90 -29.99
N ALA A 866 8.41 -15.81 -30.73
CA ALA A 866 8.98 -14.56 -30.22
C ALA A 866 8.12 -13.33 -30.59
N GLY A 867 7.99 -12.38 -29.67
CA GLY A 867 7.25 -11.12 -29.82
C GLY A 867 7.99 -10.04 -30.62
N LEU A 868 8.59 -10.42 -31.75
CA LEU A 868 9.46 -9.56 -32.56
C LEU A 868 8.82 -9.10 -33.88
N ALA A 869 7.56 -9.48 -34.15
CA ALA A 869 6.87 -9.07 -35.37
C ALA A 869 6.61 -7.55 -35.34
N GLY A 870 6.80 -6.88 -36.47
CA GLY A 870 6.82 -5.42 -36.56
C GLY A 870 8.09 -4.75 -36.02
N LYS A 871 8.80 -5.38 -35.07
CA LYS A 871 9.98 -4.81 -34.39
C LYS A 871 11.31 -5.11 -35.08
N ILE A 872 11.46 -6.28 -35.71
CA ILE A 872 12.66 -6.65 -36.50
C ILE A 872 12.22 -7.29 -37.83
N PRO A 873 12.78 -6.86 -39.00
CA PRO A 873 12.48 -7.49 -40.30
C PRO A 873 12.85 -8.98 -40.35
N TYR A 874 12.03 -9.80 -41.01
CA TYR A 874 12.24 -11.26 -41.07
C TYR A 874 13.58 -11.66 -41.72
N ASP A 875 14.03 -10.88 -42.69
CA ASP A 875 15.31 -11.03 -43.39
C ASP A 875 16.53 -10.62 -42.53
N GLU A 876 16.35 -9.74 -41.53
CA GLU A 876 17.37 -9.45 -40.51
C GLU A 876 17.46 -10.54 -39.41
N LEU A 877 16.48 -11.45 -39.34
CA LEU A 877 16.49 -12.57 -38.40
C LEU A 877 17.22 -13.79 -38.98
N VAL A 878 17.00 -14.12 -40.25
CA VAL A 878 17.53 -15.35 -40.86
C VAL A 878 19.06 -15.30 -41.01
N ASN A 879 19.72 -16.41 -40.67
CA ASN A 879 21.17 -16.58 -40.50
C ASN A 879 21.81 -15.72 -39.38
N ARG A 880 21.04 -15.00 -38.56
CA ARG A 880 21.60 -14.21 -37.45
C ARG A 880 22.03 -15.11 -36.28
N LYS A 881 23.22 -14.81 -35.75
CA LYS A 881 23.76 -15.36 -34.49
C LYS A 881 23.14 -14.61 -33.31
N VAL A 882 22.60 -15.35 -32.35
CA VAL A 882 21.78 -14.82 -31.25
C VAL A 882 22.07 -15.54 -29.94
N VAL A 883 21.75 -14.88 -28.82
CA VAL A 883 21.67 -15.54 -27.50
C VAL A 883 20.28 -16.13 -27.28
N CYS A 884 20.23 -17.36 -26.79
CA CYS A 884 18.99 -18.06 -26.46
C CYS A 884 19.06 -18.81 -25.13
N LEU A 885 17.94 -18.88 -24.42
CA LEU A 885 17.79 -19.62 -23.17
C LEU A 885 17.16 -20.99 -23.45
N THR A 886 17.93 -22.08 -23.23
CA THR A 886 17.61 -23.42 -23.76
C THR A 886 17.14 -24.45 -22.72
N ASN A 887 17.15 -24.12 -21.42
CA ASN A 887 16.74 -25.04 -20.35
C ASN A 887 15.43 -24.65 -19.62
N LEU A 888 14.66 -23.71 -20.17
CA LEU A 888 13.27 -23.50 -19.78
C LEU A 888 12.37 -24.62 -20.32
N LYS A 889 11.30 -24.94 -19.58
CA LYS A 889 10.28 -25.89 -20.03
C LYS A 889 9.55 -25.32 -21.25
N PRO A 890 9.30 -26.11 -22.31
CA PRO A 890 8.50 -25.68 -23.45
C PRO A 890 7.12 -25.10 -23.08
N ALA A 891 6.72 -24.06 -23.81
CA ALA A 891 5.49 -23.30 -23.58
C ALA A 891 4.68 -23.19 -24.89
N LYS A 892 3.35 -23.38 -24.80
CA LYS A 892 2.47 -23.25 -25.97
C LYS A 892 1.91 -21.83 -26.08
N MET A 893 2.26 -21.16 -27.16
CA MET A 893 1.82 -19.81 -27.50
C MET A 893 0.93 -19.92 -28.74
N ARG A 894 -0.38 -19.62 -28.60
CA ARG A 894 -1.37 -19.65 -29.70
C ARG A 894 -1.30 -20.95 -30.54
N GLY A 895 -1.24 -22.09 -29.85
CA GLY A 895 -1.19 -23.43 -30.47
C GLY A 895 0.21 -23.97 -30.78
N VAL A 896 1.19 -23.10 -31.07
CA VAL A 896 2.58 -23.49 -31.40
C VAL A 896 3.40 -23.64 -30.11
N GLU A 897 4.26 -24.65 -30.05
CA GLU A 897 5.13 -24.91 -28.90
C GLU A 897 6.52 -24.29 -29.09
N SER A 898 6.89 -23.37 -28.19
CA SER A 898 8.23 -22.77 -28.11
C SER A 898 9.12 -23.59 -27.18
N THR A 899 10.27 -24.06 -27.67
CA THR A 899 11.21 -24.94 -26.96
C THR A 899 12.51 -24.23 -26.54
N ALA A 900 12.63 -22.93 -26.80
CA ALA A 900 13.63 -22.02 -26.23
C ALA A 900 13.06 -20.59 -26.20
N MET A 901 13.86 -19.62 -25.76
CA MET A 901 13.56 -18.18 -25.74
C MET A 901 14.74 -17.40 -26.33
N LEU A 902 14.49 -16.38 -27.16
CA LEU A 902 15.52 -15.44 -27.63
C LEU A 902 15.69 -14.31 -26.61
N LEU A 903 16.92 -13.82 -26.41
CA LEU A 903 17.19 -12.63 -25.62
C LEU A 903 17.40 -11.41 -26.55
N ALA A 904 16.85 -10.26 -26.16
CA ALA A 904 17.02 -9.01 -26.88
C ALA A 904 17.25 -7.82 -25.93
N ALA A 905 18.03 -6.84 -26.33
CA ALA A 905 18.06 -5.53 -25.70
C ALA A 905 16.78 -4.76 -26.05
N SER A 906 16.25 -3.98 -25.09
CA SER A 906 15.09 -3.10 -25.24
C SER A 906 15.36 -1.76 -24.57
N ASP A 907 14.96 -0.67 -25.22
CA ASP A 907 15.05 0.69 -24.67
C ASP A 907 14.01 1.00 -23.59
N GLY A 908 13.10 0.06 -23.29
CA GLY A 908 12.15 0.17 -22.18
C GLY A 908 10.97 1.11 -22.43
N ARG A 909 10.70 1.48 -23.70
CA ARG A 909 9.41 2.05 -24.09
C ARG A 909 8.31 0.99 -24.14
N GLU A 910 7.06 1.40 -23.98
CA GLU A 910 5.89 0.53 -24.02
C GLU A 910 5.14 0.66 -25.36
N GLY A 911 4.57 -0.44 -25.86
CA GLY A 911 3.80 -0.47 -27.10
C GLY A 911 4.63 -0.66 -28.37
N ASP A 912 4.14 -0.09 -29.48
CA ASP A 912 4.75 -0.22 -30.81
C ASP A 912 6.00 0.68 -31.00
N ASP A 913 6.20 1.66 -30.11
CA ASP A 913 7.38 2.56 -30.08
C ASP A 913 8.60 1.93 -29.38
N GLU A 914 8.51 0.69 -28.88
CA GLU A 914 9.63 -0.03 -28.24
C GLU A 914 10.70 -0.45 -29.27
N ILE A 915 11.92 0.10 -29.15
CA ILE A 915 13.03 -0.34 -29.99
C ILE A 915 13.68 -1.56 -29.35
N VAL A 916 13.58 -2.70 -30.05
CA VAL A 916 14.11 -3.99 -29.64
C VAL A 916 15.23 -4.44 -30.58
N GLN A 917 16.33 -4.95 -30.03
CA GLN A 917 17.50 -5.40 -30.78
C GLN A 917 18.02 -6.73 -30.23
N LEU A 918 18.09 -7.76 -31.07
CA LEU A 918 18.71 -9.04 -30.68
C LEU A 918 20.17 -8.85 -30.25
N LEU A 919 20.58 -9.60 -29.23
CA LEU A 919 21.95 -9.61 -28.74
C LEU A 919 22.87 -10.29 -29.75
N ASP A 920 23.87 -9.57 -30.23
CA ASP A 920 24.79 -10.02 -31.27
C ASP A 920 25.93 -10.86 -30.68
N VAL A 921 26.09 -12.06 -31.23
CA VAL A 921 27.14 -13.03 -30.90
C VAL A 921 28.12 -13.15 -32.09
N PRO A 922 29.45 -13.15 -31.88
CA PRO A 922 30.40 -13.24 -32.99
C PRO A 922 30.20 -14.51 -33.84
N THR A 923 30.32 -14.39 -35.16
CA THR A 923 30.01 -15.48 -36.09
C THR A 923 30.93 -16.70 -36.00
N SER A 924 32.10 -16.53 -35.36
CA SER A 924 33.05 -17.60 -35.06
C SER A 924 32.63 -18.51 -33.89
N VAL A 925 31.66 -18.08 -33.07
CA VAL A 925 31.15 -18.87 -31.93
C VAL A 925 30.30 -20.04 -32.45
N PRO A 926 30.58 -21.31 -32.11
CA PRO A 926 29.76 -22.44 -32.54
C PRO A 926 28.34 -22.39 -31.95
N ASN A 927 27.37 -22.99 -32.65
CA ASN A 927 26.02 -23.15 -32.08
C ASN A 927 26.09 -24.14 -30.91
N GLY A 928 25.35 -23.84 -29.84
CA GLY A 928 25.36 -24.61 -28.60
C GLY A 928 26.46 -24.25 -27.60
N GLU A 929 27.37 -23.33 -27.91
CA GLU A 929 28.31 -22.80 -26.91
C GLU A 929 27.54 -22.19 -25.73
N LEU A 930 27.88 -22.61 -24.51
CA LEU A 930 27.34 -22.05 -23.27
C LEU A 930 28.10 -20.76 -22.92
N LEU A 931 27.37 -19.66 -22.75
CA LEU A 931 27.93 -18.37 -22.38
C LEU A 931 28.35 -18.36 -20.90
N SER A 932 29.48 -17.74 -20.59
CA SER A 932 29.99 -17.60 -19.24
C SER A 932 29.85 -16.17 -18.70
N PHE A 933 29.86 -16.01 -17.39
CA PHE A 933 29.92 -14.70 -16.73
C PHE A 933 31.37 -14.40 -16.33
N GLU A 934 31.79 -13.15 -16.51
CA GLU A 934 33.13 -12.66 -16.15
C GLU A 934 33.43 -12.86 -14.65
N ASP A 935 34.65 -13.32 -14.35
CA ASP A 935 35.12 -13.70 -13.01
C ASP A 935 34.22 -14.68 -12.23
N MET A 936 33.46 -15.53 -12.94
CA MET A 936 32.63 -16.60 -12.37
C MET A 936 33.15 -17.98 -12.82
N GLU A 937 33.41 -18.88 -11.87
CA GLU A 937 33.85 -20.25 -12.19
C GLU A 937 32.85 -20.98 -13.10
N PRO A 938 33.27 -21.64 -14.19
CA PRO A 938 32.39 -22.42 -15.07
C PRO A 938 31.59 -23.48 -14.32
N CYS A 939 30.32 -23.65 -14.68
CA CYS A 939 29.39 -24.58 -14.05
C CYS A 939 28.43 -25.14 -15.10
N GLU A 940 27.98 -26.39 -14.93
CA GLU A 940 26.95 -26.97 -15.80
C GLU A 940 25.55 -26.54 -15.32
N PRO A 941 24.71 -25.92 -16.18
CA PRO A 941 23.39 -25.44 -15.79
C PRO A 941 22.37 -26.58 -15.64
N ASP A 942 21.25 -26.33 -14.95
CA ASP A 942 20.16 -27.29 -14.77
C ASP A 942 19.73 -27.86 -16.15
N ALA A 943 19.89 -29.16 -16.40
CA ALA A 943 19.58 -29.77 -17.70
C ALA A 943 18.13 -29.51 -18.19
N MET A 944 17.22 -29.20 -17.26
CA MET A 944 15.93 -28.56 -17.49
C MET A 944 15.47 -27.96 -16.15
N LEU A 945 14.97 -26.73 -16.12
CA LEU A 945 14.50 -26.04 -14.91
C LEU A 945 13.17 -26.64 -14.41
N LYS A 946 13.25 -27.78 -13.71
CA LYS A 946 12.10 -28.63 -13.34
C LYS A 946 11.39 -28.21 -12.05
N SER A 947 10.80 -27.02 -11.94
CA SER A 947 9.92 -26.69 -10.79
C SER A 947 8.88 -25.59 -11.01
N LYS A 948 7.99 -25.42 -10.01
CA LYS A 948 7.06 -24.27 -9.86
C LYS A 948 7.76 -22.91 -9.72
N GLY A 949 9.09 -22.88 -9.58
CA GLY A 949 9.91 -21.67 -9.49
C GLY A 949 10.71 -21.36 -10.76
N ALA A 950 10.59 -22.14 -11.84
CA ALA A 950 11.45 -22.02 -13.03
C ALA A 950 11.45 -20.62 -13.67
N LEU A 951 10.27 -20.02 -13.91
CA LEU A 951 10.21 -18.63 -14.36
C LEU A 951 10.86 -17.71 -13.33
N LYS A 952 10.55 -17.86 -12.04
CA LYS A 952 11.11 -17.02 -10.97
C LYS A 952 12.63 -17.08 -10.85
N VAL A 953 13.30 -18.13 -11.32
CA VAL A 953 14.78 -18.18 -11.47
C VAL A 953 15.19 -17.22 -12.59
N TRP A 954 14.60 -17.38 -13.77
CA TRP A 954 14.82 -16.51 -14.92
C TRP A 954 14.47 -15.04 -14.63
N ASP A 955 13.33 -14.75 -14.00
CA ASP A 955 12.87 -13.40 -13.65
C ASP A 955 13.90 -12.67 -12.76
N ARG A 956 14.52 -13.37 -11.79
CA ARG A 956 15.59 -12.82 -10.93
C ARG A 956 16.86 -12.51 -11.72
N VAL A 957 17.28 -13.41 -12.62
CA VAL A 957 18.49 -13.19 -13.43
C VAL A 957 18.24 -12.07 -14.45
N LYS A 958 17.12 -12.11 -15.18
CA LYS A 958 16.69 -11.08 -16.13
C LYS A 958 16.60 -9.69 -15.49
N ALA A 959 16.07 -9.59 -14.27
CA ALA A 959 16.03 -8.32 -13.54
C ALA A 959 17.41 -7.67 -13.34
N ARG A 960 18.50 -8.45 -13.43
CA ARG A 960 19.91 -8.04 -13.28
C ARG A 960 20.71 -8.05 -14.59
N LEU A 961 20.11 -8.40 -15.74
CA LEU A 961 20.75 -8.33 -17.07
C LEU A 961 20.60 -6.93 -17.69
N ARG A 962 21.69 -6.35 -18.19
CA ARG A 962 21.74 -5.02 -18.84
C ARG A 962 22.65 -5.03 -20.07
N VAL A 963 22.55 -3.97 -20.86
CA VAL A 963 23.64 -3.52 -21.75
C VAL A 963 24.22 -2.24 -21.16
N ASN A 964 25.55 -2.13 -21.11
CA ASN A 964 26.25 -0.93 -20.58
C ASN A 964 26.54 0.14 -21.67
N GLU A 965 27.13 1.26 -21.27
CA GLU A 965 27.58 2.37 -22.13
C GLU A 965 28.45 1.91 -23.32
N ASN A 966 29.19 0.81 -23.18
CA ASN A 966 30.07 0.25 -24.21
C ASN A 966 29.34 -0.68 -25.21
N GLY A 967 28.03 -0.87 -25.05
CA GLY A 967 27.23 -1.82 -25.81
C GLY A 967 27.48 -3.28 -25.41
N GLU A 968 28.09 -3.55 -24.26
CA GLU A 968 28.41 -4.89 -23.78
C GLU A 968 27.31 -5.42 -22.85
N VAL A 969 26.96 -6.69 -22.99
CA VAL A 969 25.97 -7.35 -22.14
C VAL A 969 26.58 -7.69 -20.79
N THR A 970 25.91 -7.29 -19.71
CA THR A 970 26.39 -7.45 -18.33
C THR A 970 25.33 -8.02 -17.38
N TYR A 971 25.80 -8.56 -16.27
CA TYR A 971 25.02 -9.06 -15.14
C TYR A 971 25.47 -8.38 -13.84
N LEU A 972 24.52 -7.93 -13.03
CA LEU A 972 24.74 -7.27 -11.73
C LEU A 972 24.66 -8.27 -10.58
N ASP A 973 25.73 -8.37 -9.77
CA ASP A 973 25.87 -9.43 -8.76
C ASP A 973 25.29 -9.05 -7.38
N GLU A 974 25.48 -7.79 -6.96
CA GLU A 974 25.05 -7.27 -5.66
C GLU A 974 23.92 -6.25 -5.79
N ASP A 975 23.11 -6.08 -4.74
CA ASP A 975 21.93 -5.18 -4.77
C ASP A 975 22.27 -3.67 -4.74
N HIS A 976 23.56 -3.29 -4.78
CA HIS A 976 24.08 -1.92 -4.81
C HIS A 976 25.25 -1.77 -5.81
N ASP A 977 25.03 -2.02 -7.11
CA ASP A 977 25.85 -1.62 -8.30
C ASP A 977 27.38 -1.93 -8.33
N ALA A 978 27.96 -2.54 -7.29
CA ALA A 978 29.42 -2.60 -7.09
C ALA A 978 30.17 -3.62 -7.97
N VAL A 979 29.48 -4.66 -8.48
CA VAL A 979 30.09 -5.75 -9.27
C VAL A 979 29.28 -5.99 -10.53
N VAL A 980 29.87 -5.61 -11.66
CA VAL A 980 29.30 -5.72 -13.02
C VAL A 980 30.12 -6.74 -13.81
N ARG A 981 29.53 -7.89 -14.14
CA ARG A 981 30.20 -8.98 -14.87
C ARG A 981 29.75 -8.98 -16.33
N LYS A 982 30.67 -9.01 -17.31
CA LYS A 982 30.30 -9.20 -18.72
C LYS A 982 29.81 -10.63 -18.97
N ILE A 983 28.98 -10.79 -20.00
CA ILE A 983 28.64 -12.11 -20.55
C ILE A 983 29.56 -12.39 -21.75
N LEU A 984 30.25 -13.53 -21.69
CA LEU A 984 31.38 -13.88 -22.55
C LEU A 984 31.09 -15.14 -23.39
N THR A 985 31.76 -15.18 -24.54
CA THR A 985 31.88 -16.32 -25.46
C THR A 985 33.37 -16.60 -25.72
N SER A 986 33.69 -17.71 -26.37
CA SER A 986 35.03 -18.06 -26.85
C SER A 986 35.66 -17.00 -27.78
N ALA A 987 34.85 -16.13 -28.36
CA ALA A 987 35.26 -15.03 -29.24
C ALA A 987 35.17 -13.63 -28.59
N GLY A 988 34.87 -13.54 -27.30
CA GLY A 988 34.77 -12.27 -26.55
C GLY A 988 33.36 -11.96 -26.01
N PRO A 989 33.13 -10.74 -25.48
CA PRO A 989 31.85 -10.36 -24.88
C PRO A 989 30.70 -10.27 -25.89
N VAL A 990 29.50 -10.66 -25.45
CA VAL A 990 28.23 -10.46 -26.17
C VAL A 990 27.88 -8.96 -26.17
N LYS A 991 27.31 -8.46 -27.27
CA LYS A 991 27.03 -7.02 -27.44
C LYS A 991 25.62 -6.72 -27.97
N ALA A 992 25.17 -5.49 -27.77
CA ALA A 992 24.12 -4.88 -28.59
C ALA A 992 24.77 -3.80 -29.48
N LYS A 993 24.35 -3.74 -30.74
CA LYS A 993 24.97 -2.93 -31.80
C LYS A 993 24.70 -1.43 -31.69
N SER A 994 23.54 -1.04 -31.16
CA SER A 994 23.11 0.37 -31.06
C SER A 994 22.38 0.72 -29.77
N LEU A 995 21.74 -0.22 -29.09
CA LEU A 995 21.18 0.03 -27.75
C LEU A 995 22.28 -0.04 -26.68
N ARG A 996 22.23 0.89 -25.73
CA ARG A 996 23.16 1.07 -24.60
C ARG A 996 22.36 1.48 -23.38
N ASP A 997 22.88 1.19 -22.19
CA ASP A 997 22.30 1.58 -20.89
C ASP A 997 20.83 1.17 -20.75
N CYS A 998 20.54 -0.04 -21.22
CA CYS A 998 19.21 -0.52 -21.52
C CYS A 998 18.92 -1.90 -20.93
N MET A 999 17.65 -2.30 -20.97
CA MET A 999 17.15 -3.54 -20.39
C MET A 999 17.34 -4.72 -21.35
N ILE A 1000 17.35 -5.94 -20.81
CA ILE A 1000 17.32 -7.17 -21.61
C ILE A 1000 16.00 -7.91 -21.37
N GLY A 1001 15.32 -8.24 -22.47
CA GLY A 1001 14.05 -8.94 -22.59
C GLY A 1001 14.20 -10.45 -22.73
#